data_AF-A0A7V3XFK5-F1
#
_entry.id   AF-A0A7V3XFK5-F1
#
_cell.length_a   1.000
_cell.length_b   1.000
_cell.length_c   1.000
_cell.angle_alpha   90.00
_cell.angle_beta   90.00
_cell.angle_gamma   90.00
#
_symmetry.space_group_name_H-M   'P 1'
#
loop_
_entity.id
_entity.type
_entity.pdbx_description
1 polymer ?
#
loop_
_entity_poly.entity_id
_entity_poly.type
_entity_poly.pdbx_seq_one_letter_code
_entity_poly.pdbx_strand_id
1 'polypeptide(L)'
;MTLDAIVKKSLPKFLMLSLCGFLLVACTLDPQAKKQQYYQRGLDYLVKKDVNAAIIEFKNAIKIDPQYAEARYQLGKAYLEKGQVAEASKEMEKALQLGLSLPEAHLFLARAYILQKSYEKAEQMLDGDSHNLENAEVLDVLGSLSAGKEDLKLAKNYLEKAIRLNPQLVSAHVNLGLVYAQENNFEKAKQKFEEALNIDPKNLQALYALGEISLKEKHEDEAISKYKQILQIDSQQFLAQISLANLYLSRRNYGEVLQLSHRIKKLYPSSAEGYYYEGAALLQQGNLDAAIAELQQALKYNPRHAAAHYFLGLAHYSKGNTQQAIDEMQQVLNLNPEVLNARMVLLLLNLQNNWLDQAIQQGEEVIRRDPSNALAYNLLGKAYISKQQVDKGLEQFKKALEVNPNFSATYANLGTYYLEAGKPEKAIQEYQTALKNNPEWLEPRISLALAYLQQKDFDKALAACIDGLKAEPQNVVLLNLKGLAHMGKSDWGAAREQFEKALEINPTFIAARLNLAKLYLTTGDRGKARNSYQQVLDREPGNQTALVALGQLMEKEEATALLKKYEAAVRENKSPETLVLLAQLYLKKGRIDAAIQATQEALSLNSASSLPAAHEVLGLAYGLKQNYDRAFSELNEMIRLQPKSPTGYNHLGEIYRRLGKQSEAIAAYKKSLELNPDQPTIAIQLLLAQQQYSKAIQRAQLEVKNKPEDPGLLNLLGTAYLLSKDLESAQTTFEKVLEIDPQSTDARLNLANLYLFKKEFDKAAEQYQNLLDKDHGPIQALARLELGKLKEKEGQLDGAIQEYQAAVQEGESMEGFLALTRAYLKKGDGEGALQTAREAVKLYPHQPAVYELLGLAYSAKGDYESAVPAFEEVKKLAPQTPAGYNRLASSYVALKKYDQALMELDKSLSIDPKQPEAKMLMARVYLAQANPAKALQTAQEVISLDPKNPTGYTLLGEIYREKKDYAKATANFKKAIEMDPAAATGYVSLGASYLDQGNVSQAIPQFEKALSLNPKYPAAYIGLGQAYEKAGNRDRAIENYSRALALDPNSVPALNNLAWLYAEDRQNIDQALRIAQKAKTLMPHSGDISDTLGWIHYQKGEYDEAAKMLTEAAQLSSQHPTIHYHLGLTYYKLGKKEDALQALQKSLSLSQTFPEKDQAKKLVEELKSSL
;
A
#
# COMPACT_ATOMS: atom_id res chain seq x y z
N MET A 1 -25.16 -36.96 33.46
CA MET A 1 -23.95 -37.82 33.48
C MET A 1 -24.21 -39.03 32.57
N THR A 2 -23.18 -39.80 32.23
CA THR A 2 -23.12 -40.68 31.05
C THR A 2 -23.17 -42.18 31.38
N LEU A 3 -23.16 -42.99 30.29
CA LEU A 3 -22.71 -44.40 30.16
C LEU A 3 -23.71 -45.56 30.34
N ASP A 4 -24.07 -46.13 29.17
CA ASP A 4 -23.86 -47.53 28.75
C ASP A 4 -24.52 -48.76 29.45
N ALA A 5 -25.35 -49.43 28.63
CA ALA A 5 -25.18 -50.82 28.15
C ALA A 5 -25.93 -52.03 28.77
N ILE A 6 -27.04 -52.40 28.09
CA ILE A 6 -27.48 -53.71 27.54
C ILE A 6 -27.44 -55.04 28.38
N VAL A 7 -28.50 -55.85 28.15
CA VAL A 7 -28.63 -57.34 28.27
C VAL A 7 -29.09 -57.96 29.61
N LYS A 8 -30.33 -58.50 29.63
CA LYS A 8 -30.60 -59.96 29.81
C LYS A 8 -32.04 -60.38 29.47
N LYS A 9 -32.19 -61.56 28.85
CA LYS A 9 -33.43 -62.33 28.66
C LYS A 9 -33.58 -63.39 29.78
N SER A 10 -34.79 -63.93 29.96
CA SER A 10 -35.03 -65.16 30.72
C SER A 10 -35.94 -66.17 29.96
N LEU A 11 -35.69 -67.44 30.26
CA LEU A 11 -36.39 -68.72 29.95
C LEU A 11 -36.04 -69.64 31.18
N PRO A 12 -36.31 -70.96 31.26
CA PRO A 12 -37.05 -71.91 30.39
C PRO A 12 -38.34 -72.45 31.12
N LYS A 13 -38.70 -73.72 31.41
CA LYS A 13 -38.12 -75.08 31.20
C LYS A 13 -39.12 -76.25 31.44
N PHE A 14 -39.25 -77.15 30.44
CA PHE A 14 -39.44 -78.62 30.54
C PHE A 14 -40.72 -79.23 31.19
N LEU A 15 -40.98 -80.56 31.18
CA LEU A 15 -40.81 -81.67 30.19
C LEU A 15 -41.19 -83.03 30.83
N MET A 16 -42.07 -83.82 30.19
CA MET A 16 -42.26 -85.29 30.30
C MET A 16 -43.11 -85.72 29.08
N LEU A 17 -42.71 -86.69 28.23
CA LEU A 17 -42.71 -88.17 28.41
C LEU A 17 -44.14 -88.76 28.42
N SER A 18 -44.50 -89.81 27.66
CA SER A 18 -43.73 -90.61 26.67
C SER A 18 -44.62 -91.45 25.73
N LEU A 19 -44.02 -92.05 24.68
CA LEU A 19 -44.49 -93.21 23.88
C LEU A 19 -45.98 -93.33 23.50
N CYS A 20 -46.34 -93.03 22.23
CA CYS A 20 -47.10 -93.92 21.32
C CYS A 20 -47.31 -93.29 19.92
N GLY A 21 -47.22 -94.09 18.84
CA GLY A 21 -47.64 -93.79 17.45
C GLY A 21 -47.22 -92.42 16.87
N PHE A 22 -46.07 -92.22 16.21
CA PHE A 22 -45.23 -93.16 15.46
C PHE A 22 -45.84 -93.73 14.14
N LEU A 23 -46.90 -93.12 13.59
CA LEU A 23 -47.46 -93.51 12.28
C LEU A 23 -47.76 -92.37 11.27
N LEU A 24 -47.51 -91.10 11.61
CA LEU A 24 -47.73 -89.96 10.70
C LEU A 24 -46.51 -89.05 10.45
N VAL A 25 -45.35 -89.35 11.06
CA VAL A 25 -44.12 -88.53 10.95
C VAL A 25 -43.17 -89.04 9.84
N ALA A 26 -43.48 -90.17 9.20
CA ALA A 26 -42.63 -90.79 8.18
C ALA A 26 -42.53 -90.00 6.84
N CYS A 27 -43.45 -89.06 6.58
CA CYS A 27 -43.51 -88.32 5.30
C CYS A 27 -42.98 -86.88 5.35
N THR A 28 -42.42 -86.42 6.48
CA THR A 28 -42.02 -85.00 6.67
C THR A 28 -40.51 -84.78 6.86
N LEU A 29 -39.71 -85.85 6.82
CA LEU A 29 -38.25 -85.82 6.97
C LEU A 29 -37.46 -86.15 5.70
N ASP A 30 -38.11 -86.60 4.62
CA ASP A 30 -37.48 -86.79 3.32
C ASP A 30 -37.19 -85.42 2.64
N PRO A 31 -35.93 -85.12 2.28
CA PRO A 31 -35.58 -83.93 1.51
C PRO A 31 -36.27 -83.85 0.14
N GLN A 32 -36.55 -84.98 -0.53
CA GLN A 32 -37.18 -84.98 -1.87
C GLN A 32 -38.67 -84.63 -1.79
N ALA A 33 -39.43 -85.23 -0.87
CA ALA A 33 -40.79 -84.82 -0.56
C ALA A 33 -40.85 -83.33 -0.16
N LYS A 34 -39.90 -82.85 0.64
CA LYS A 34 -39.84 -81.44 1.05
C LYS A 34 -39.50 -80.49 -0.12
N LYS A 35 -38.57 -80.87 -1.00
CA LYS A 35 -38.28 -80.19 -2.27
C LYS A 35 -39.55 -80.05 -3.11
N GLN A 36 -40.27 -81.14 -3.30
CA GLN A 36 -41.52 -81.17 -4.07
C GLN A 36 -42.59 -80.28 -3.44
N GLN A 37 -42.74 -80.30 -2.11
CA GLN A 37 -43.70 -79.45 -1.40
C GLN A 37 -43.39 -77.95 -1.52
N TYR A 38 -42.12 -77.56 -1.66
CA TYR A 38 -41.74 -76.17 -1.96
C TYR A 38 -42.02 -75.81 -3.42
N TYR A 39 -41.69 -76.69 -4.37
CA TYR A 39 -41.98 -76.46 -5.80
C TYR A 39 -43.49 -76.32 -6.07
N GLN A 40 -44.32 -77.20 -5.50
CA GLN A 40 -45.78 -77.12 -5.61
C GLN A 40 -46.35 -75.85 -4.95
N ARG A 41 -45.83 -75.42 -3.79
CA ARG A 41 -46.20 -74.12 -3.20
C ARG A 41 -45.80 -72.94 -4.09
N GLY A 42 -44.65 -73.02 -4.76
CA GLY A 42 -44.25 -72.02 -5.77
C GLY A 42 -45.28 -71.92 -6.91
N LEU A 43 -45.74 -73.05 -7.44
CA LEU A 43 -46.81 -73.11 -8.45
C LEU A 43 -48.14 -72.57 -7.91
N ASP A 44 -48.56 -72.95 -6.70
CA ASP A 44 -49.75 -72.42 -6.04
C ASP A 44 -49.72 -70.88 -5.91
N TYR A 45 -48.54 -70.32 -5.61
CA TYR A 45 -48.36 -68.88 -5.51
C TYR A 45 -48.39 -68.20 -6.89
N LEU A 46 -47.87 -68.81 -7.96
CA LEU A 46 -48.07 -68.32 -9.33
C LEU A 46 -49.56 -68.33 -9.74
N VAL A 47 -50.30 -69.39 -9.41
CA VAL A 47 -51.76 -69.46 -9.66
C VAL A 47 -52.52 -68.35 -8.90
N LYS A 48 -52.05 -67.98 -7.71
CA LYS A 48 -52.57 -66.86 -6.90
C LYS A 48 -52.01 -65.48 -7.34
N LYS A 49 -51.14 -65.44 -8.36
CA LYS A 49 -50.39 -64.26 -8.83
C LYS A 49 -49.48 -63.59 -7.79
N ASP A 50 -49.10 -64.30 -6.72
CA ASP A 50 -48.06 -63.87 -5.79
C ASP A 50 -46.68 -64.33 -6.28
N VAL A 51 -46.19 -63.63 -7.30
CA VAL A 51 -44.89 -63.90 -7.93
C VAL A 51 -43.73 -63.79 -6.92
N ASN A 52 -43.87 -62.98 -5.87
CA ASN A 52 -42.85 -62.82 -4.83
C ASN A 52 -42.76 -64.06 -3.92
N ALA A 53 -43.89 -64.56 -3.43
CA ALA A 53 -43.93 -65.80 -2.67
C ALA A 53 -43.50 -67.01 -3.53
N ALA A 54 -43.88 -67.03 -4.82
CA ALA A 54 -43.42 -68.05 -5.76
C ALA A 54 -41.89 -68.06 -5.92
N ILE A 55 -41.26 -66.89 -6.14
CA ILE A 55 -39.79 -66.74 -6.21
C ILE A 55 -39.12 -67.28 -4.93
N ILE A 56 -39.70 -67.05 -3.75
CA ILE A 56 -39.16 -67.54 -2.48
C ILE A 56 -39.25 -69.07 -2.39
N GLU A 57 -40.40 -69.66 -2.73
CA GLU A 57 -40.60 -71.11 -2.60
C GLU A 57 -39.84 -71.92 -3.67
N PHE A 58 -39.71 -71.41 -4.90
CA PHE A 58 -38.81 -72.02 -5.88
C PHE A 58 -37.34 -71.95 -5.43
N LYS A 59 -36.89 -70.83 -4.85
CA LYS A 59 -35.56 -70.73 -4.22
C LYS A 59 -35.39 -71.73 -3.07
N ASN A 60 -36.42 -71.97 -2.27
CA ASN A 60 -36.39 -72.97 -1.20
C ASN A 60 -36.27 -74.41 -1.75
N ALA A 61 -36.94 -74.73 -2.86
CA ALA A 61 -36.77 -76.00 -3.56
C ALA A 61 -35.34 -76.17 -4.12
N ILE A 62 -34.83 -75.16 -4.84
CA ILE A 62 -33.48 -75.15 -5.43
C ILE A 62 -32.38 -75.18 -4.35
N LYS A 63 -32.65 -74.66 -3.14
CA LYS A 63 -31.72 -74.71 -2.01
C LYS A 63 -31.57 -76.12 -1.42
N ILE A 64 -32.60 -76.98 -1.55
CA ILE A 64 -32.54 -78.39 -1.16
C ILE A 64 -31.89 -79.21 -2.27
N ASP A 65 -32.19 -78.89 -3.53
CA ASP A 65 -31.69 -79.58 -4.71
C ASP A 65 -31.23 -78.57 -5.78
N PRO A 66 -29.92 -78.25 -5.82
CA PRO A 66 -29.36 -77.34 -6.81
C PRO A 66 -29.46 -77.82 -8.25
N GLN A 67 -29.80 -79.10 -8.51
CA GLN A 67 -29.96 -79.65 -9.86
C GLN A 67 -31.43 -79.70 -10.31
N TYR A 68 -32.38 -79.18 -9.52
CA TYR A 68 -33.79 -79.20 -9.86
C TYR A 68 -34.14 -78.22 -11.00
N ALA A 69 -34.06 -78.69 -12.25
CA ALA A 69 -34.14 -77.89 -13.46
C ALA A 69 -35.51 -77.21 -13.65
N GLU A 70 -36.61 -77.92 -13.34
CA GLU A 70 -37.98 -77.41 -13.44
C GLU A 70 -38.21 -76.27 -12.44
N ALA A 71 -37.69 -76.39 -11.21
CA ALA A 71 -37.75 -75.30 -10.23
C ALA A 71 -36.93 -74.08 -10.68
N ARG A 72 -35.78 -74.27 -11.34
CA ARG A 72 -35.00 -73.16 -11.94
C ARG A 72 -35.74 -72.50 -13.10
N TYR A 73 -36.42 -73.27 -13.95
CA TYR A 73 -37.24 -72.75 -15.04
C TYR A 73 -38.42 -71.92 -14.53
N GLN A 74 -39.19 -72.42 -13.56
CA GLN A 74 -40.30 -71.64 -12.98
C GLN A 74 -39.81 -70.42 -12.19
N LEU A 75 -38.66 -70.51 -11.50
CA LEU A 75 -38.01 -69.33 -10.90
C LEU A 75 -37.61 -68.31 -11.97
N GLY A 76 -37.05 -68.76 -13.10
CA GLY A 76 -36.73 -67.92 -14.24
C GLY A 76 -37.97 -67.21 -14.80
N LYS A 77 -39.09 -67.93 -14.97
CA LYS A 77 -40.36 -67.35 -15.44
C LYS A 77 -40.90 -66.30 -14.46
N ALA A 78 -40.91 -66.61 -13.17
CA ALA A 78 -41.33 -65.68 -12.12
C ALA A 78 -40.42 -64.43 -12.06
N TYR A 79 -39.12 -64.57 -12.34
CA TYR A 79 -38.23 -63.42 -12.50
C TYR A 79 -38.54 -62.61 -13.77
N LEU A 80 -38.84 -63.24 -14.92
CA LEU A 80 -39.26 -62.53 -16.14
C LEU A 80 -40.55 -61.74 -15.94
N GLU A 81 -41.56 -62.36 -15.31
CA GLU A 81 -42.84 -61.73 -14.97
C GLU A 81 -42.65 -60.50 -14.05
N LYS A 82 -41.64 -60.55 -13.19
CA LYS A 82 -41.23 -59.44 -12.31
C LYS A 82 -40.25 -58.45 -12.97
N GLY A 83 -39.88 -58.63 -14.24
CA GLY A 83 -38.91 -57.78 -14.94
C GLY A 83 -37.45 -57.93 -14.46
N GLN A 84 -37.13 -58.96 -13.67
CA GLN A 84 -35.77 -59.29 -13.23
C GLN A 84 -35.04 -60.09 -14.33
N VAL A 85 -34.84 -59.44 -15.49
CA VAL A 85 -34.45 -60.10 -16.75
C VAL A 85 -33.10 -60.81 -16.67
N ALA A 86 -32.14 -60.27 -15.92
CA ALA A 86 -30.79 -60.84 -15.79
C ALA A 86 -30.78 -62.10 -14.89
N GLU A 87 -31.52 -62.07 -13.78
CA GLU A 87 -31.72 -63.25 -12.94
C GLU A 87 -32.57 -64.31 -13.64
N ALA A 88 -33.53 -63.90 -14.47
CA ALA A 88 -34.34 -64.81 -15.27
C ALA A 88 -33.51 -65.59 -16.29
N SER A 89 -32.72 -64.91 -17.15
CA SER A 89 -31.90 -65.59 -18.14
C SER A 89 -30.91 -66.56 -17.47
N LYS A 90 -30.28 -66.12 -16.38
CA LYS A 90 -29.31 -66.90 -15.60
C LYS A 90 -29.89 -68.17 -14.97
N GLU A 91 -31.17 -68.20 -14.58
CA GLU A 91 -31.80 -69.43 -14.08
C GLU A 91 -32.36 -70.31 -15.20
N MET A 92 -32.77 -69.73 -16.34
CA MET A 92 -33.17 -70.49 -17.53
C MET A 92 -31.99 -71.17 -18.24
N GLU A 93 -30.86 -70.46 -18.41
CA GLU A 93 -29.58 -71.01 -18.90
C GLU A 93 -29.19 -72.27 -18.12
N LYS A 94 -29.28 -72.22 -16.78
CA LYS A 94 -29.00 -73.37 -15.91
C LYS A 94 -30.01 -74.49 -16.06
N ALA A 95 -31.30 -74.17 -16.20
CA ALA A 95 -32.34 -75.18 -16.38
C ALA A 95 -32.09 -76.00 -17.66
N LEU A 96 -31.75 -75.32 -18.76
CA LEU A 96 -31.35 -75.96 -20.02
C LEU A 96 -30.05 -76.76 -19.89
N GLN A 97 -29.01 -76.20 -19.22
CA GLN A 97 -27.76 -76.91 -18.94
C GLN A 97 -27.93 -78.17 -18.08
N LEU A 98 -28.99 -78.25 -17.26
CA LEU A 98 -29.35 -79.43 -16.46
C LEU A 98 -30.20 -80.45 -17.24
N GLY A 99 -30.39 -80.26 -18.55
CA GLY A 99 -31.06 -81.21 -19.43
C GLY A 99 -32.58 -81.03 -19.56
N LEU A 100 -33.13 -79.85 -19.21
CA LEU A 100 -34.56 -79.58 -19.32
C LEU A 100 -35.01 -79.52 -20.80
N SER A 101 -35.59 -80.62 -21.28
CA SER A 101 -36.14 -80.73 -22.63
C SER A 101 -37.55 -80.12 -22.72
N LEU A 102 -37.61 -78.78 -22.72
CA LEU A 102 -38.83 -78.00 -22.97
C LEU A 102 -38.56 -76.92 -24.04
N PRO A 103 -39.21 -76.96 -25.22
CA PRO A 103 -39.05 -75.92 -26.25
C PRO A 103 -39.38 -74.51 -25.72
N GLU A 104 -40.40 -74.39 -24.88
CA GLU A 104 -40.85 -73.11 -24.32
C GLU A 104 -39.77 -72.42 -23.49
N ALA A 105 -38.86 -73.17 -22.87
CA ALA A 105 -37.74 -72.62 -22.11
C ALA A 105 -36.76 -71.83 -22.99
N HIS A 106 -36.59 -72.23 -24.26
CA HIS A 106 -35.80 -71.48 -25.25
C HIS A 106 -36.52 -70.19 -25.65
N LEU A 107 -37.85 -70.22 -25.85
CA LEU A 107 -38.65 -69.03 -26.16
C LEU A 107 -38.61 -68.00 -25.02
N PHE A 108 -38.74 -68.42 -23.76
CA PHE A 108 -38.61 -67.51 -22.62
C PHE A 108 -37.18 -66.95 -22.48
N LEU A 109 -36.14 -67.76 -22.71
CA LEU A 109 -34.75 -67.28 -22.68
C LEU A 109 -34.45 -66.30 -23.83
N ALA A 110 -35.00 -66.53 -25.03
CA ALA A 110 -34.94 -65.60 -26.14
C ALA A 110 -35.62 -64.26 -25.81
N ARG A 111 -36.82 -64.27 -25.21
CA ARG A 111 -37.49 -63.05 -24.69
C ARG A 111 -36.60 -62.30 -23.68
N ALA A 112 -35.93 -63.01 -22.77
CA ALA A 112 -35.00 -62.41 -21.83
C ALA A 112 -33.78 -61.77 -22.52
N TYR A 113 -33.20 -62.42 -23.53
CA TYR A 113 -32.08 -61.87 -24.29
C TYR A 113 -32.49 -60.65 -25.16
N ILE A 114 -33.69 -60.63 -25.75
CA ILE A 114 -34.23 -59.46 -26.48
C ILE A 114 -34.36 -58.25 -25.54
N LEU A 115 -34.88 -58.45 -24.33
CA LEU A 115 -34.97 -57.40 -23.29
C LEU A 115 -33.58 -56.94 -22.80
N GLN A 116 -32.57 -57.82 -22.83
CA GLN A 116 -31.15 -57.47 -22.58
C GLN A 116 -30.43 -56.89 -23.82
N LYS A 117 -31.13 -56.67 -24.94
CA LYS A 117 -30.56 -56.27 -26.25
C LYS A 117 -29.44 -57.18 -26.77
N SER A 118 -29.43 -58.44 -26.34
CA SER A 118 -28.48 -59.48 -26.77
C SER A 118 -29.05 -60.28 -27.94
N TYR A 119 -29.28 -59.60 -29.06
CA TYR A 119 -30.09 -60.11 -30.17
C TYR A 119 -29.52 -61.37 -30.82
N GLU A 120 -28.19 -61.52 -30.86
CA GLU A 120 -27.49 -62.70 -31.40
C GLU A 120 -27.70 -63.92 -30.50
N LYS A 121 -27.73 -63.72 -29.17
CA LYS A 121 -28.06 -64.79 -28.22
C LYS A 121 -29.53 -65.18 -28.30
N ALA A 122 -30.43 -64.22 -28.48
CA ALA A 122 -31.85 -64.50 -28.69
C ALA A 122 -32.07 -65.35 -29.95
N GLU A 123 -31.37 -65.02 -31.03
CA GLU A 123 -31.39 -65.76 -32.30
C GLU A 123 -30.85 -67.19 -32.15
N GLN A 124 -29.72 -67.39 -31.47
CA GLN A 124 -29.16 -68.72 -31.17
C GLN A 124 -30.11 -69.63 -30.36
N MET A 125 -30.97 -69.06 -29.51
CA MET A 125 -32.00 -69.85 -28.80
C MET A 125 -33.19 -70.22 -29.70
N LEU A 126 -33.32 -69.59 -30.87
CA LEU A 126 -34.40 -69.82 -31.83
C LEU A 126 -33.97 -70.66 -33.03
N ASP A 127 -32.68 -70.93 -33.24
CA ASP A 127 -32.17 -71.69 -34.41
C ASP A 127 -32.92 -73.02 -34.63
N GLY A 128 -33.27 -73.75 -33.57
CA GLY A 128 -34.03 -75.01 -33.64
C GLY A 128 -35.54 -74.84 -33.90
N ASP A 129 -36.18 -73.82 -33.33
CA ASP A 129 -37.63 -73.56 -33.46
C ASP A 129 -37.98 -72.63 -34.65
N SER A 130 -36.97 -72.05 -35.29
CA SER A 130 -37.05 -71.14 -36.45
C SER A 130 -37.91 -71.65 -37.62
N HIS A 131 -38.10 -72.97 -37.70
CA HIS A 131 -38.88 -73.64 -38.73
C HIS A 131 -40.37 -73.80 -38.37
N ASN A 132 -40.76 -73.69 -37.09
CA ASN A 132 -42.15 -73.79 -36.63
C ASN A 132 -42.90 -72.46 -36.77
N LEU A 133 -43.00 -71.97 -38.00
CA LEU A 133 -43.69 -70.73 -38.36
C LEU A 133 -45.22 -70.84 -38.30
N GLU A 134 -45.78 -71.89 -37.68
CA GLU A 134 -47.21 -72.05 -37.40
C GLU A 134 -47.55 -71.83 -35.92
N ASN A 135 -46.55 -71.73 -35.03
CA ASN A 135 -46.75 -71.35 -33.64
C ASN A 135 -46.77 -69.82 -33.46
N ALA A 136 -47.89 -69.28 -32.97
CA ALA A 136 -48.07 -67.86 -32.72
C ALA A 136 -47.08 -67.27 -31.70
N GLU A 137 -46.65 -68.03 -30.68
CA GLU A 137 -45.69 -67.53 -29.69
C GLU A 137 -44.27 -67.44 -30.24
N VAL A 138 -43.87 -68.36 -31.12
CA VAL A 138 -42.57 -68.30 -31.82
C VAL A 138 -42.53 -67.05 -32.71
N LEU A 139 -43.62 -66.80 -33.45
CA LEU A 139 -43.76 -65.62 -34.31
C LEU A 139 -43.79 -64.30 -33.54
N ASP A 140 -44.38 -64.26 -32.34
CA ASP A 140 -44.31 -63.09 -31.45
C ASP A 140 -42.87 -62.79 -31.01
N VAL A 141 -42.10 -63.80 -30.63
CA VAL A 141 -40.67 -63.63 -30.27
C VAL A 141 -39.82 -63.22 -31.47
N LEU A 142 -39.99 -63.85 -32.64
CA LEU A 142 -39.31 -63.46 -33.88
C LEU A 142 -39.67 -62.02 -34.31
N GLY A 143 -40.92 -61.62 -34.07
CA GLY A 143 -41.41 -60.25 -34.25
C GLY A 143 -40.68 -59.26 -33.35
N SER A 144 -40.63 -59.54 -32.03
CA SER A 144 -39.89 -58.72 -31.05
C SER A 144 -38.39 -58.63 -31.38
N LEU A 145 -37.77 -59.74 -31.81
CA LEU A 145 -36.36 -59.80 -32.19
C LEU A 145 -36.08 -58.96 -33.44
N SER A 146 -36.92 -59.09 -34.47
CA SER A 146 -36.80 -58.31 -35.72
C SER A 146 -36.95 -56.81 -35.46
N ALA A 147 -37.88 -56.42 -34.58
CA ALA A 147 -38.06 -55.03 -34.17
C ALA A 147 -36.83 -54.50 -33.39
N GLY A 148 -36.26 -55.31 -32.50
CA GLY A 148 -35.02 -55.00 -31.79
C GLY A 148 -33.79 -54.86 -32.70
N LYS A 149 -33.76 -55.59 -33.83
CA LYS A 149 -32.78 -55.47 -34.92
C LYS A 149 -33.15 -54.38 -35.97
N GLU A 150 -34.15 -53.55 -35.69
CA GLU A 150 -34.65 -52.47 -36.55
C GLU A 150 -35.27 -52.90 -37.90
N ASP A 151 -35.43 -54.20 -38.20
CA ASP A 151 -36.24 -54.65 -39.34
C ASP A 151 -37.74 -54.64 -38.99
N LEU A 152 -38.30 -53.43 -39.03
CA LEU A 152 -39.72 -53.18 -38.75
C LEU A 152 -40.65 -53.85 -39.78
N LYS A 153 -40.16 -54.15 -40.98
CA LYS A 153 -40.94 -54.81 -42.03
C LYS A 153 -41.09 -56.30 -41.73
N LEU A 154 -39.99 -56.97 -41.39
CA LEU A 154 -40.01 -58.37 -40.96
C LEU A 154 -40.73 -58.55 -39.63
N ALA A 155 -40.55 -57.62 -38.68
CA ALA A 155 -41.27 -57.59 -37.42
C ALA A 155 -42.79 -57.60 -37.61
N LYS A 156 -43.33 -56.69 -38.44
CA LYS A 156 -44.76 -56.65 -38.78
C LYS A 156 -45.24 -57.94 -39.43
N ASN A 157 -44.49 -58.50 -40.37
CA ASN A 157 -44.87 -59.75 -41.03
C ASN A 157 -45.04 -60.91 -40.03
N TYR A 158 -44.11 -61.06 -39.08
CA TYR A 158 -44.23 -62.09 -38.05
C TYR A 158 -45.36 -61.80 -37.05
N LEU A 159 -45.48 -60.56 -36.56
CA LEU A 159 -46.50 -60.17 -35.57
C LEU A 159 -47.93 -60.25 -36.14
N GLU A 160 -48.14 -59.82 -37.39
CA GLU A 160 -49.43 -60.02 -38.07
C GLU A 160 -49.75 -61.51 -38.27
N LYS A 161 -48.75 -62.36 -38.55
CA LYS A 161 -48.97 -63.81 -38.65
C LYS A 161 -49.31 -64.41 -37.29
N ALA A 162 -48.63 -63.98 -36.22
CA ALA A 162 -48.93 -64.38 -34.84
C ALA A 162 -50.38 -64.06 -34.46
N ILE A 163 -50.84 -62.82 -34.72
CA ILE A 163 -52.22 -62.39 -34.45
C ILE A 163 -53.25 -63.16 -35.30
N ARG A 164 -52.94 -63.51 -36.56
CA ARG A 164 -53.82 -64.33 -37.40
C ARG A 164 -53.97 -65.77 -36.88
N LEU A 165 -52.92 -66.33 -36.27
CA LEU A 165 -52.91 -67.69 -35.71
C LEU A 165 -53.51 -67.74 -34.29
N ASN A 166 -53.28 -66.70 -33.49
CA ASN A 166 -53.93 -66.53 -32.18
C ASN A 166 -54.35 -65.06 -31.97
N PRO A 167 -55.60 -64.70 -32.31
CA PRO A 167 -56.12 -63.33 -32.12
C PRO A 167 -56.17 -62.86 -30.66
N GLN A 168 -56.07 -63.78 -29.69
CA GLN A 168 -56.07 -63.49 -28.25
C GLN A 168 -54.65 -63.30 -27.68
N LEU A 169 -53.59 -63.37 -28.51
CA LEU A 169 -52.20 -63.21 -28.06
C LEU A 169 -51.87 -61.73 -27.80
N VAL A 170 -52.17 -61.27 -26.58
CA VAL A 170 -51.98 -59.88 -26.12
C VAL A 170 -50.59 -59.34 -26.45
N SER A 171 -49.52 -60.12 -26.25
CA SER A 171 -48.15 -59.70 -26.51
C SER A 171 -47.90 -59.33 -27.98
N ALA A 172 -48.46 -60.09 -28.93
CA ALA A 172 -48.30 -59.82 -30.35
C ALA A 172 -49.00 -58.51 -30.76
N HIS A 173 -50.16 -58.20 -30.18
CA HIS A 173 -50.83 -56.91 -30.36
C HIS A 173 -50.01 -55.75 -29.78
N VAL A 174 -49.51 -55.87 -28.54
CA VAL A 174 -48.66 -54.84 -27.90
C VAL A 174 -47.38 -54.62 -28.70
N ASN A 175 -46.71 -55.69 -29.12
CA ASN A 175 -45.48 -55.62 -29.92
C ASN A 175 -45.74 -55.00 -31.29
N LEU A 176 -46.86 -55.31 -31.96
CA LEU A 176 -47.24 -54.68 -33.23
C LEU A 176 -47.56 -53.19 -33.05
N GLY A 177 -48.22 -52.83 -31.94
CA GLY A 177 -48.44 -51.43 -31.56
C GLY A 177 -47.13 -50.66 -31.35
N LEU A 178 -46.13 -51.28 -30.69
CA LEU A 178 -44.80 -50.68 -30.49
C LEU A 178 -44.05 -50.49 -31.82
N VAL A 179 -44.11 -51.45 -32.74
CA VAL A 179 -43.52 -51.30 -34.07
C VAL A 179 -44.19 -50.18 -34.86
N TYR A 180 -45.52 -50.08 -34.84
CA TYR A 180 -46.21 -48.93 -35.46
C TYR A 180 -45.87 -47.59 -34.78
N ALA A 181 -45.64 -47.56 -33.47
CA ALA A 181 -45.19 -46.36 -32.76
C ALA A 181 -43.74 -45.96 -33.11
N GLN A 182 -42.88 -46.93 -33.42
CA GLN A 182 -41.51 -46.71 -33.92
C GLN A 182 -41.51 -46.16 -35.36
N GLU A 183 -42.47 -46.56 -36.19
CA GLU A 183 -42.75 -45.95 -37.49
C GLU A 183 -43.46 -44.57 -37.41
N ASN A 184 -43.74 -44.07 -36.19
CA ASN A 184 -44.57 -42.89 -35.91
C ASN A 184 -46.01 -42.97 -36.47
N ASN A 185 -46.51 -44.17 -36.74
CA ASN A 185 -47.88 -44.42 -37.17
C ASN A 185 -48.79 -44.56 -35.94
N PHE A 186 -49.00 -43.45 -35.24
CA PHE A 186 -49.67 -43.44 -33.93
C PHE A 186 -51.11 -43.95 -33.98
N GLU A 187 -51.85 -43.71 -35.06
CA GLU A 187 -53.22 -44.24 -35.23
C GLU A 187 -53.25 -45.78 -35.23
N LYS A 188 -52.38 -46.44 -36.01
CA LYS A 188 -52.29 -47.91 -35.99
C LYS A 188 -51.69 -48.44 -34.68
N ALA A 189 -50.79 -47.68 -34.05
CA ALA A 189 -50.23 -48.04 -32.76
C ALA A 189 -51.31 -48.04 -31.67
N LYS A 190 -52.10 -46.96 -31.56
CA LYS A 190 -53.27 -46.86 -30.67
C LYS A 190 -54.22 -48.02 -30.88
N GLN A 191 -54.63 -48.28 -32.12
CA GLN A 191 -55.55 -49.38 -32.45
C GLN A 191 -55.05 -50.73 -31.91
N LYS A 192 -53.74 -51.03 -32.02
CA LYS A 192 -53.19 -52.30 -31.51
C LYS A 192 -52.99 -52.33 -30.00
N PHE A 193 -52.74 -51.20 -29.34
CA PHE A 193 -52.81 -51.13 -27.88
C PHE A 193 -54.25 -51.24 -27.35
N GLU A 194 -55.24 -50.73 -28.07
CA GLU A 194 -56.66 -50.87 -27.71
C GLU A 194 -57.19 -52.28 -27.99
N GLU A 195 -56.80 -52.92 -29.09
CA GLU A 195 -57.04 -54.36 -29.32
C GLU A 195 -56.42 -55.21 -28.20
N ALA A 196 -55.19 -54.90 -27.76
CA ALA A 196 -54.57 -55.56 -26.61
C ALA A 196 -55.35 -55.34 -25.30
N LEU A 197 -55.83 -54.12 -25.03
CA LEU A 197 -56.58 -53.78 -23.83
C LEU A 197 -58.03 -54.31 -23.84
N ASN A 198 -58.61 -54.57 -25.00
CA ASN A 198 -59.89 -55.28 -25.10
C ASN A 198 -59.77 -56.77 -24.71
N ILE A 199 -58.56 -57.35 -24.80
CA ILE A 199 -58.27 -58.73 -24.37
C ILE A 199 -57.80 -58.78 -22.91
N ASP A 200 -56.87 -57.89 -22.53
CA ASP A 200 -56.40 -57.69 -21.16
C ASP A 200 -56.53 -56.22 -20.73
N PRO A 201 -57.65 -55.80 -20.13
CA PRO A 201 -57.87 -54.43 -19.67
C PRO A 201 -56.91 -53.95 -18.57
N LYS A 202 -56.00 -54.81 -18.08
CA LYS A 202 -55.00 -54.47 -17.07
C LYS A 202 -53.57 -54.42 -17.65
N ASN A 203 -53.43 -54.47 -18.97
CA ASN A 203 -52.11 -54.50 -19.61
C ASN A 203 -51.34 -53.19 -19.43
N LEU A 204 -50.41 -53.18 -18.46
CA LEU A 204 -49.64 -51.98 -18.09
C LEU A 204 -48.79 -51.43 -19.25
N GLN A 205 -48.29 -52.31 -20.13
CA GLN A 205 -47.43 -51.92 -21.26
C GLN A 205 -48.24 -51.20 -22.34
N ALA A 206 -49.44 -51.70 -22.68
CA ALA A 206 -50.37 -51.03 -23.60
C ALA A 206 -50.85 -49.68 -23.05
N LEU A 207 -51.24 -49.62 -21.76
CA LEU A 207 -51.62 -48.35 -21.12
C LEU A 207 -50.49 -47.33 -21.12
N TYR A 208 -49.25 -47.76 -20.87
CA TYR A 208 -48.10 -46.85 -20.82
C TYR A 208 -47.77 -46.31 -22.22
N ALA A 209 -47.79 -47.18 -23.24
CA ALA A 209 -47.54 -46.79 -24.63
C ALA A 209 -48.62 -45.84 -25.18
N LEU A 210 -49.89 -46.03 -24.80
CA LEU A 210 -50.95 -45.06 -25.10
C LEU A 210 -50.70 -43.71 -24.43
N GLY A 211 -50.25 -43.70 -23.16
CA GLY A 211 -49.87 -42.46 -22.47
C GLY A 211 -48.77 -41.69 -23.19
N GLU A 212 -47.68 -42.37 -23.58
CA GLU A 212 -46.57 -41.78 -24.34
C GLU A 212 -47.01 -41.25 -25.73
N ILE A 213 -47.93 -41.95 -26.40
CA ILE A 213 -48.49 -41.48 -27.69
C ILE A 213 -49.33 -40.21 -27.48
N SER A 214 -50.26 -40.20 -26.52
CA SER A 214 -51.04 -39.00 -26.21
C SER A 214 -50.13 -37.82 -25.82
N LEU A 215 -48.97 -38.04 -25.19
CA LEU A 215 -47.97 -36.99 -24.96
C LEU A 215 -47.30 -36.48 -26.25
N LYS A 216 -46.91 -37.36 -27.18
CA LYS A 216 -46.36 -36.94 -28.48
C LYS A 216 -47.36 -36.10 -29.29
N GLU A 217 -48.66 -36.40 -29.15
CA GLU A 217 -49.77 -35.66 -29.77
C GLU A 217 -50.20 -34.42 -29.00
N LYS A 218 -49.67 -34.20 -27.79
CA LYS A 218 -50.03 -33.12 -26.83
C LYS A 218 -51.43 -33.26 -26.21
N HIS A 219 -52.03 -34.44 -26.29
CA HIS A 219 -53.26 -34.84 -25.58
C HIS A 219 -52.97 -35.20 -24.11
N GLU A 220 -52.43 -34.24 -23.35
CA GLU A 220 -51.93 -34.43 -21.98
C GLU A 220 -52.96 -35.03 -21.01
N ASP A 221 -54.25 -34.66 -21.10
CA ASP A 221 -55.29 -35.17 -20.20
C ASP A 221 -55.60 -36.66 -20.42
N GLU A 222 -55.47 -37.15 -21.65
CA GLU A 222 -55.56 -38.57 -21.95
C GLU A 222 -54.36 -39.32 -21.35
N ALA A 223 -53.15 -38.77 -21.49
CA ALA A 223 -51.95 -39.35 -20.91
C ALA A 223 -52.05 -39.43 -19.37
N ILE A 224 -52.50 -38.35 -18.72
CA ILE A 224 -52.80 -38.33 -17.29
C ILE A 224 -53.82 -39.41 -16.91
N SER A 225 -54.86 -39.62 -17.73
CA SER A 225 -55.86 -40.68 -17.53
C SER A 225 -55.24 -42.09 -17.62
N LYS A 226 -54.45 -42.37 -18.66
CA LYS A 226 -53.78 -43.68 -18.85
C LYS A 226 -52.77 -43.97 -17.73
N TYR A 227 -51.94 -42.99 -17.34
CA TYR A 227 -51.02 -43.17 -16.20
C TYR A 227 -51.76 -43.32 -14.85
N LYS A 228 -52.91 -42.66 -14.65
CA LYS A 228 -53.76 -42.89 -13.46
C LYS A 228 -54.39 -44.28 -13.46
N GLN A 229 -54.78 -44.82 -14.61
CA GLN A 229 -55.25 -46.21 -14.73
C GLN A 229 -54.15 -47.22 -14.35
N ILE A 230 -52.90 -46.98 -14.79
CA ILE A 230 -51.74 -47.77 -14.35
C ILE A 230 -51.60 -47.75 -12.82
N LEU A 231 -51.68 -46.58 -12.17
CA LEU A 231 -51.57 -46.46 -10.71
C LEU A 231 -52.79 -46.97 -9.93
N GLN A 232 -53.89 -47.32 -10.60
CA GLN A 232 -55.01 -48.07 -10.02
C GLN A 232 -54.80 -49.59 -10.11
N ILE A 233 -54.06 -50.07 -11.12
CA ILE A 233 -53.75 -51.49 -11.32
C ILE A 233 -52.51 -51.89 -10.50
N ASP A 234 -51.41 -51.16 -10.64
CA ASP A 234 -50.22 -51.25 -9.79
C ASP A 234 -49.93 -49.88 -9.15
N SER A 235 -50.27 -49.77 -7.88
CA SER A 235 -50.08 -48.56 -7.07
C SER A 235 -48.61 -48.21 -6.82
N GLN A 236 -47.65 -49.07 -7.16
CA GLN A 236 -46.23 -48.82 -6.98
C GLN A 236 -45.51 -48.43 -8.29
N GLN A 237 -46.06 -48.74 -9.47
CA GLN A 237 -45.40 -48.58 -10.77
C GLN A 237 -44.67 -47.23 -10.94
N PHE A 238 -43.34 -47.27 -10.90
CA PHE A 238 -42.46 -46.10 -10.82
C PHE A 238 -42.59 -45.18 -12.04
N LEU A 239 -42.61 -45.75 -13.26
CA LEU A 239 -42.64 -44.96 -14.49
C LEU A 239 -43.91 -44.10 -14.60
N ALA A 240 -45.07 -44.62 -14.19
CA ALA A 240 -46.32 -43.86 -14.20
C ALA A 240 -46.34 -42.75 -13.13
N GLN A 241 -45.66 -42.94 -11.98
CA GLN A 241 -45.52 -41.87 -10.98
C GLN A 241 -44.66 -40.72 -11.49
N ILE A 242 -43.51 -40.99 -12.12
CA ILE A 242 -42.63 -39.94 -12.63
C ILE A 242 -43.21 -39.22 -13.86
N SER A 243 -43.92 -39.92 -14.75
CA SER A 243 -44.58 -39.29 -15.91
C SER A 243 -45.73 -38.37 -15.46
N LEU A 244 -46.51 -38.75 -14.45
CA LEU A 244 -47.50 -37.85 -13.84
C LEU A 244 -46.86 -36.67 -13.10
N ALA A 245 -45.74 -36.88 -12.39
CA ALA A 245 -45.04 -35.80 -11.70
C ALA A 245 -44.49 -34.75 -12.67
N ASN A 246 -43.93 -35.18 -13.82
CA ASN A 246 -43.54 -34.29 -14.91
C ASN A 246 -44.72 -33.45 -15.44
N LEU A 247 -45.87 -34.09 -15.70
CA LEU A 247 -47.05 -33.42 -16.26
C LEU A 247 -47.71 -32.46 -15.26
N TYR A 248 -47.71 -32.78 -13.97
CA TYR A 248 -48.18 -31.83 -12.97
C TYR A 248 -47.18 -30.69 -12.72
N LEU A 249 -45.88 -30.91 -12.92
CA LEU A 249 -44.87 -29.85 -12.86
C LEU A 249 -44.99 -28.89 -14.06
N SER A 250 -45.17 -29.39 -15.29
CA SER A 250 -45.39 -28.54 -16.48
C SER A 250 -46.69 -27.74 -16.38
N ARG A 251 -47.77 -28.36 -15.89
CA ARG A 251 -49.07 -27.73 -15.61
C ARG A 251 -49.11 -26.87 -14.35
N ARG A 252 -47.98 -26.68 -13.66
CA ARG A 252 -47.85 -25.89 -12.42
C ARG A 252 -48.72 -26.35 -11.25
N ASN A 253 -49.21 -27.60 -11.28
CA ASN A 253 -50.03 -28.19 -10.21
C ASN A 253 -49.14 -28.78 -9.11
N TYR A 254 -48.43 -27.90 -8.41
CA TYR A 254 -47.40 -28.26 -7.43
C TYR A 254 -47.94 -29.12 -6.26
N GLY A 255 -49.23 -29.04 -5.95
CA GLY A 255 -49.85 -29.89 -4.91
C GLY A 255 -49.89 -31.38 -5.27
N GLU A 256 -50.19 -31.72 -6.53
CA GLU A 256 -50.12 -33.12 -7.00
C GLU A 256 -48.66 -33.57 -7.16
N VAL A 257 -47.74 -32.68 -7.57
CA VAL A 257 -46.30 -32.97 -7.66
C VAL A 257 -45.75 -33.36 -6.29
N LEU A 258 -46.05 -32.61 -5.22
CA LEU A 258 -45.59 -32.90 -3.86
C LEU A 258 -46.18 -34.22 -3.31
N GLN A 259 -47.44 -34.53 -3.60
CA GLN A 259 -48.03 -35.82 -3.22
C GLN A 259 -47.32 -37.00 -3.91
N LEU A 260 -46.99 -36.87 -5.21
CA LEU A 260 -46.24 -37.89 -5.94
C LEU A 260 -44.77 -37.96 -5.49
N SER A 261 -44.12 -36.83 -5.21
CA SER A 261 -42.72 -36.76 -4.78
C SER A 261 -42.52 -37.48 -3.44
N HIS A 262 -43.38 -37.20 -2.45
CA HIS A 262 -43.42 -37.89 -1.17
C HIS A 262 -43.70 -39.40 -1.33
N ARG A 263 -44.60 -39.79 -2.23
CA ARG A 263 -44.92 -41.21 -2.53
C ARG A 263 -43.72 -41.93 -3.15
N ILE A 264 -43.05 -41.30 -4.11
CA ILE A 264 -41.83 -41.83 -4.72
C ILE A 264 -40.72 -41.96 -3.67
N LYS A 265 -40.48 -40.93 -2.83
CA LYS A 265 -39.49 -40.99 -1.73
C LYS A 265 -39.80 -42.11 -0.73
N LYS A 266 -41.07 -42.41 -0.46
CA LYS A 266 -41.49 -43.48 0.46
C LYS A 266 -41.31 -44.89 -0.12
N LEU A 267 -41.56 -45.08 -1.41
CA LEU A 267 -41.44 -46.38 -2.09
C LEU A 267 -40.00 -46.65 -2.59
N TYR A 268 -39.30 -45.59 -3.00
CA TYR A 268 -38.00 -45.61 -3.66
C TYR A 268 -37.05 -44.57 -3.02
N PRO A 269 -36.68 -44.73 -1.73
CA PRO A 269 -35.91 -43.74 -0.95
C PRO A 269 -34.48 -43.51 -1.43
N SER A 270 -34.00 -44.30 -2.41
CA SER A 270 -32.69 -44.14 -3.07
C SER A 270 -32.80 -43.75 -4.55
N SER A 271 -34.00 -43.40 -5.04
CA SER A 271 -34.20 -42.76 -6.34
C SER A 271 -33.99 -41.25 -6.21
N ALA A 272 -33.46 -40.60 -7.25
CA ALA A 272 -33.26 -39.16 -7.26
C ALA A 272 -34.56 -38.40 -7.55
N GLU A 273 -35.42 -39.04 -8.34
CA GLU A 273 -36.62 -38.48 -8.97
C GLU A 273 -37.59 -37.93 -7.94
N GLY A 274 -37.83 -38.66 -6.84
CA GLY A 274 -38.70 -38.21 -5.76
C GLY A 274 -38.21 -36.94 -5.05
N TYR A 275 -36.90 -36.76 -4.88
CA TYR A 275 -36.32 -35.54 -4.30
C TYR A 275 -36.28 -34.40 -5.33
N TYR A 276 -36.02 -34.72 -6.61
CA TYR A 276 -36.03 -33.77 -7.72
C TYR A 276 -37.39 -33.10 -7.91
N TYR A 277 -38.48 -33.87 -7.98
CA TYR A 277 -39.83 -33.31 -8.15
C TYR A 277 -40.25 -32.44 -6.96
N GLU A 278 -39.86 -32.83 -5.75
CA GLU A 278 -40.14 -32.07 -4.53
C GLU A 278 -39.45 -30.70 -4.55
N GLY A 279 -38.13 -30.69 -4.79
CA GLY A 279 -37.35 -29.46 -4.84
C GLY A 279 -37.72 -28.56 -6.02
N ALA A 280 -38.08 -29.13 -7.19
CA ALA A 280 -38.57 -28.36 -8.33
C ALA A 280 -39.93 -27.69 -8.04
N ALA A 281 -40.84 -28.37 -7.34
CA ALA A 281 -42.11 -27.79 -6.90
C ALA A 281 -41.90 -26.71 -5.82
N LEU A 282 -41.02 -26.95 -4.85
CA LEU A 282 -40.68 -26.00 -3.78
C LEU A 282 -40.05 -24.71 -4.33
N LEU A 283 -39.21 -24.80 -5.36
CA LEU A 283 -38.66 -23.62 -6.05
C LEU A 283 -39.77 -22.74 -6.64
N GLN A 284 -40.74 -23.36 -7.32
CA GLN A 284 -41.87 -22.62 -7.92
C GLN A 284 -42.84 -22.04 -6.88
N GLN A 285 -42.82 -22.55 -5.65
CA GLN A 285 -43.50 -21.97 -4.49
C GLN A 285 -42.68 -20.89 -3.76
N GLY A 286 -41.46 -20.59 -4.23
CA GLY A 286 -40.54 -19.63 -3.60
C GLY A 286 -39.84 -20.12 -2.33
N ASN A 287 -39.98 -21.41 -1.98
CA ASN A 287 -39.33 -22.00 -0.80
C ASN A 287 -37.90 -22.44 -1.13
N LEU A 288 -37.02 -21.45 -1.34
CA LEU A 288 -35.68 -21.63 -1.91
C LEU A 288 -34.78 -22.55 -1.08
N ASP A 289 -34.82 -22.48 0.25
CA ASP A 289 -33.97 -23.29 1.12
C ASP A 289 -34.35 -24.78 1.09
N ALA A 290 -35.65 -25.08 1.15
CA ALA A 290 -36.13 -26.45 1.02
C ALA A 290 -35.89 -27.00 -0.40
N ALA A 291 -36.07 -26.16 -1.43
CA ALA A 291 -35.77 -26.52 -2.81
C ALA A 291 -34.31 -26.92 -3.02
N ILE A 292 -33.36 -26.10 -2.52
CA ILE A 292 -31.92 -26.38 -2.58
C ILE A 292 -31.59 -27.70 -1.88
N ALA A 293 -32.09 -27.92 -0.66
CA ALA A 293 -31.81 -29.13 0.11
C ALA A 293 -32.32 -30.41 -0.58
N GLU A 294 -33.53 -30.39 -1.12
CA GLU A 294 -34.13 -31.51 -1.84
C GLU A 294 -33.41 -31.79 -3.17
N LEU A 295 -33.06 -30.76 -3.95
CA LEU A 295 -32.33 -30.92 -5.21
C LEU A 295 -30.90 -31.44 -4.99
N GLN A 296 -30.21 -30.98 -3.94
CA GLN A 296 -28.91 -31.55 -3.54
C GLN A 296 -29.02 -33.03 -3.12
N GLN A 297 -30.10 -33.40 -2.42
CA GLN A 297 -30.34 -34.79 -2.01
C GLN A 297 -30.77 -35.68 -3.20
N ALA A 298 -31.38 -35.11 -4.26
CA ALA A 298 -31.56 -35.80 -5.55
C ALA A 298 -30.22 -36.09 -6.23
N LEU A 299 -29.35 -35.08 -6.35
CA LEU A 299 -28.02 -35.21 -6.95
C LEU A 299 -27.10 -36.17 -6.17
N LYS A 300 -27.28 -36.32 -4.86
CA LYS A 300 -26.59 -37.33 -4.06
C LYS A 300 -26.91 -38.78 -4.47
N TYR A 301 -28.11 -39.04 -4.99
CA TYR A 301 -28.49 -40.36 -5.50
C TYR A 301 -28.21 -40.51 -7.01
N ASN A 302 -28.32 -39.43 -7.79
CA ASN A 302 -27.94 -39.43 -9.20
C ASN A 302 -27.14 -38.16 -9.56
N PRO A 303 -25.79 -38.18 -9.43
CA PRO A 303 -24.92 -37.06 -9.80
C PRO A 303 -24.84 -36.74 -11.30
N ARG A 304 -25.69 -37.37 -12.13
CA ARG A 304 -25.81 -37.11 -13.56
C ARG A 304 -27.22 -36.67 -13.96
N HIS A 305 -28.08 -36.35 -12.99
CA HIS A 305 -29.45 -35.90 -13.22
C HIS A 305 -29.49 -34.44 -13.68
N ALA A 306 -29.24 -34.19 -14.98
CA ALA A 306 -29.09 -32.85 -15.56
C ALA A 306 -30.24 -31.87 -15.23
N ALA A 307 -31.48 -32.36 -15.13
CA ALA A 307 -32.60 -31.52 -14.71
C ALA A 307 -32.50 -31.05 -13.24
N ALA A 308 -31.93 -31.87 -12.34
CA ALA A 308 -31.77 -31.46 -10.94
C ALA A 308 -30.68 -30.37 -10.80
N HIS A 309 -29.57 -30.49 -11.54
CA HIS A 309 -28.59 -29.39 -11.68
C HIS A 309 -29.25 -28.11 -12.22
N TYR A 310 -30.10 -28.21 -13.25
CA TYR A 310 -30.78 -27.04 -13.81
C TYR A 310 -31.71 -26.34 -12.80
N PHE A 311 -32.57 -27.10 -12.11
CA PHE A 311 -33.45 -26.51 -11.09
C PHE A 311 -32.67 -26.04 -9.84
N LEU A 312 -31.53 -26.68 -9.49
CA LEU A 312 -30.67 -26.24 -8.39
C LEU A 312 -29.95 -24.93 -8.71
N GLY A 313 -29.43 -24.80 -9.94
CA GLY A 313 -28.86 -23.55 -10.43
C GLY A 313 -29.86 -22.40 -10.46
N LEU A 314 -31.12 -22.67 -10.84
CA LEU A 314 -32.21 -21.68 -10.72
C LEU A 314 -32.51 -21.33 -9.25
N ALA A 315 -32.56 -22.31 -8.34
CA ALA A 315 -32.80 -22.05 -6.92
C ALA A 315 -31.68 -21.24 -6.26
N HIS A 316 -30.42 -21.51 -6.64
CA HIS A 316 -29.27 -20.70 -6.24
C HIS A 316 -29.33 -19.29 -6.85
N TYR A 317 -29.71 -19.12 -8.12
CA TYR A 317 -29.89 -17.80 -8.72
C TYR A 317 -30.97 -16.98 -7.99
N SER A 318 -32.15 -17.56 -7.76
CA SER A 318 -33.24 -16.91 -7.01
C SER A 318 -32.87 -16.54 -5.57
N LYS A 319 -31.86 -17.21 -4.98
CA LYS A 319 -31.33 -16.91 -3.64
C LYS A 319 -30.20 -15.86 -3.65
N GLY A 320 -29.65 -15.50 -4.81
CA GLY A 320 -28.46 -14.66 -4.93
C GLY A 320 -27.13 -15.41 -4.77
N ASN A 321 -27.15 -16.75 -4.78
CA ASN A 321 -25.98 -17.63 -4.76
C ASN A 321 -25.38 -17.74 -6.17
N THR A 322 -24.89 -16.62 -6.71
CA THR A 322 -24.59 -16.48 -8.15
C THR A 322 -23.50 -17.42 -8.66
N GLN A 323 -22.45 -17.69 -7.87
CA GLN A 323 -21.40 -18.64 -8.27
C GLN A 323 -21.95 -20.07 -8.40
N GLN A 324 -22.67 -20.55 -7.39
CA GLN A 324 -23.27 -21.87 -7.41
C GLN A 324 -24.28 -22.01 -8.57
N ALA A 325 -25.01 -20.94 -8.89
CA ALA A 325 -25.90 -20.92 -10.05
C ALA A 325 -25.15 -21.15 -11.39
N ILE A 326 -23.94 -20.58 -11.54
CA ILE A 326 -23.07 -20.79 -12.71
C ILE A 326 -22.52 -22.22 -12.72
N ASP A 327 -21.99 -22.69 -11.59
CA ASP A 327 -21.38 -24.03 -11.47
C ASP A 327 -22.38 -25.14 -11.83
N GLU A 328 -23.60 -25.07 -11.29
CA GLU A 328 -24.68 -26.01 -11.56
C GLU A 328 -25.13 -25.96 -13.04
N MET A 329 -25.29 -24.76 -13.61
CA MET A 329 -25.64 -24.62 -15.04
C MET A 329 -24.54 -25.14 -15.97
N GLN A 330 -23.27 -25.04 -15.58
CA GLN A 330 -22.17 -25.67 -16.31
C GLN A 330 -22.25 -27.21 -16.22
N GLN A 331 -22.67 -27.80 -15.09
CA GLN A 331 -22.93 -29.24 -15.03
C GLN A 331 -24.08 -29.68 -15.94
N VAL A 332 -25.13 -28.87 -16.10
CA VAL A 332 -26.19 -29.15 -17.09
C VAL A 332 -25.59 -29.30 -18.49
N LEU A 333 -24.69 -28.40 -18.90
CA LEU A 333 -24.04 -28.44 -20.22
C LEU A 333 -22.97 -29.53 -20.34
N ASN A 334 -22.29 -29.90 -19.25
CA ASN A 334 -21.37 -31.04 -19.21
C ASN A 334 -22.11 -32.37 -19.42
N LEU A 335 -23.35 -32.47 -18.92
CA LEU A 335 -24.20 -33.66 -19.04
C LEU A 335 -25.01 -33.68 -20.35
N ASN A 336 -25.46 -32.51 -20.83
CA ASN A 336 -26.16 -32.35 -22.10
C ASN A 336 -25.87 -30.96 -22.72
N PRO A 337 -24.95 -30.87 -23.70
CA PRO A 337 -24.59 -29.61 -24.36
C PRO A 337 -25.72 -28.91 -25.13
N GLU A 338 -26.84 -29.59 -25.38
CA GLU A 338 -27.95 -29.12 -26.21
C GLU A 338 -28.96 -28.25 -25.43
N VAL A 339 -28.84 -28.13 -24.10
CA VAL A 339 -29.81 -27.40 -23.27
C VAL A 339 -29.63 -25.88 -23.41
N LEU A 340 -30.25 -25.30 -24.45
CA LEU A 340 -30.21 -23.86 -24.75
C LEU A 340 -30.61 -22.98 -23.56
N ASN A 341 -31.59 -23.42 -22.75
CA ASN A 341 -32.03 -22.68 -21.57
C ASN A 341 -30.90 -22.52 -20.53
N ALA A 342 -30.02 -23.50 -20.36
CA ALA A 342 -28.87 -23.38 -19.46
C ALA A 342 -27.83 -22.39 -20.02
N ARG A 343 -27.63 -22.35 -21.35
CA ARG A 343 -26.81 -21.33 -22.02
C ARG A 343 -27.40 -19.92 -21.86
N MET A 344 -28.72 -19.78 -21.94
CA MET A 344 -29.42 -18.51 -21.71
C MET A 344 -29.31 -18.01 -20.26
N VAL A 345 -29.40 -18.92 -19.28
CA VAL A 345 -29.16 -18.57 -17.86
C VAL A 345 -27.68 -18.20 -17.65
N LEU A 346 -26.73 -18.94 -18.21
CA LEU A 346 -25.31 -18.58 -18.14
C LEU A 346 -24.98 -17.25 -18.84
N LEU A 347 -25.58 -16.95 -19.99
CA LEU A 347 -25.48 -15.65 -20.65
C LEU A 347 -25.93 -14.51 -19.72
N LEU A 348 -27.05 -14.69 -19.01
CA LEU A 348 -27.55 -13.71 -18.03
C LEU A 348 -26.63 -13.58 -16.80
N LEU A 349 -26.24 -14.71 -16.20
CA LEU A 349 -25.38 -14.74 -15.01
C LEU A 349 -23.99 -14.18 -15.30
N ASN A 350 -23.35 -14.58 -16.40
CA ASN A 350 -22.05 -14.07 -16.80
C ASN A 350 -22.11 -12.55 -17.08
N LEU A 351 -23.18 -12.07 -17.72
CA LEU A 351 -23.40 -10.65 -17.94
C LEU A 351 -23.60 -9.86 -16.63
N GLN A 352 -24.29 -10.42 -15.64
CA GLN A 352 -24.43 -9.82 -14.30
C GLN A 352 -23.11 -9.75 -13.53
N ASN A 353 -22.22 -10.73 -13.70
CA ASN A 353 -20.88 -10.74 -13.08
C ASN A 353 -19.81 -10.00 -13.90
N ASN A 354 -20.19 -9.33 -15.00
CA ASN A 354 -19.27 -8.67 -15.95
C ASN A 354 -18.23 -9.64 -16.58
N TRP A 355 -18.58 -10.93 -16.72
CA TRP A 355 -17.78 -11.98 -17.37
C TRP A 355 -18.12 -12.02 -18.87
N LEU A 356 -17.74 -10.94 -19.56
CA LEU A 356 -18.28 -10.58 -20.87
C LEU A 356 -17.90 -11.57 -21.97
N ASP A 357 -16.72 -12.18 -21.92
CA ASP A 357 -16.28 -13.21 -22.87
C ASP A 357 -17.13 -14.48 -22.76
N GLN A 358 -17.34 -14.97 -21.53
CA GLN A 358 -18.18 -16.13 -21.24
C GLN A 358 -19.65 -15.86 -21.55
N ALA A 359 -20.13 -14.63 -21.31
CA ALA A 359 -21.48 -14.21 -21.69
C ALA A 359 -21.65 -14.27 -23.23
N ILE A 360 -20.76 -13.62 -23.98
CA ILE A 360 -20.79 -13.60 -25.45
C ILE A 360 -20.71 -15.02 -26.01
N GLN A 361 -19.82 -15.87 -25.50
CA GLN A 361 -19.68 -17.26 -25.96
C GLN A 361 -20.99 -18.06 -25.83
N GLN A 362 -21.70 -17.96 -24.70
CA GLN A 362 -22.96 -18.69 -24.53
C GLN A 362 -24.08 -18.13 -25.41
N GLY A 363 -24.15 -16.80 -25.57
CA GLY A 363 -25.14 -16.18 -26.45
C GLY A 363 -24.91 -16.51 -27.93
N GLU A 364 -23.66 -16.47 -28.41
CA GLU A 364 -23.27 -16.83 -29.78
C GLU A 364 -23.66 -18.29 -30.11
N GLU A 365 -23.52 -19.20 -29.14
CA GLU A 365 -23.93 -20.61 -29.30
C GLU A 365 -25.45 -20.79 -29.30
N VAL A 366 -26.21 -19.95 -28.56
CA VAL A 366 -27.68 -19.96 -28.63
C VAL A 366 -28.16 -19.46 -30.00
N ILE A 367 -27.73 -18.28 -30.46
CA ILE A 367 -28.22 -17.75 -31.75
C ILE A 367 -27.79 -18.59 -32.97
N ARG A 368 -26.72 -19.39 -32.85
CA ARG A 368 -26.32 -20.37 -33.87
C ARG A 368 -27.30 -21.53 -34.01
N ARG A 369 -27.97 -21.91 -32.91
CA ARG A 369 -28.88 -23.07 -32.83
C ARG A 369 -30.36 -22.66 -32.91
N ASP A 370 -30.68 -21.49 -32.38
CA ASP A 370 -31.97 -20.82 -32.46
C ASP A 370 -31.78 -19.38 -32.98
N PRO A 371 -31.73 -19.18 -34.32
CA PRO A 371 -31.69 -17.85 -34.92
C PRO A 371 -32.98 -17.03 -34.72
N SER A 372 -34.02 -17.58 -34.08
CA SER A 372 -35.26 -16.86 -33.72
C SER A 372 -35.26 -16.33 -32.28
N ASN A 373 -34.14 -16.44 -31.57
CA ASN A 373 -34.05 -16.04 -30.17
C ASN A 373 -33.80 -14.53 -29.97
N ALA A 374 -34.85 -13.71 -30.07
CA ALA A 374 -34.76 -12.26 -29.84
C ALA A 374 -34.17 -11.90 -28.46
N LEU A 375 -34.41 -12.71 -27.42
CA LEU A 375 -33.83 -12.50 -26.09
C LEU A 375 -32.31 -12.73 -26.08
N ALA A 376 -31.81 -13.76 -26.76
CA ALA A 376 -30.37 -14.00 -26.89
C ALA A 376 -29.67 -12.86 -27.63
N TYR A 377 -30.22 -12.39 -28.75
CA TYR A 377 -29.71 -11.23 -29.48
C TYR A 377 -29.69 -9.95 -28.61
N ASN A 378 -30.73 -9.72 -27.82
CA ASN A 378 -30.79 -8.58 -26.89
C ASN A 378 -29.73 -8.65 -25.78
N LEU A 379 -29.53 -9.82 -25.17
CA LEU A 379 -28.53 -10.01 -24.13
C LEU A 379 -27.09 -9.97 -24.70
N LEU A 380 -26.86 -10.52 -25.91
CA LEU A 380 -25.62 -10.35 -26.66
C LEU A 380 -25.35 -8.88 -26.99
N GLY A 381 -26.38 -8.14 -27.43
CA GLY A 381 -26.29 -6.70 -27.69
C GLY A 381 -25.71 -5.97 -26.49
N LYS A 382 -26.31 -6.19 -25.31
CA LYS A 382 -25.83 -5.64 -24.03
C LYS A 382 -24.40 -6.12 -23.69
N ALA A 383 -24.09 -7.40 -23.87
CA ALA A 383 -22.75 -7.94 -23.59
C ALA A 383 -21.64 -7.32 -24.46
N TYR A 384 -21.88 -7.14 -25.77
CA TYR A 384 -20.92 -6.45 -26.65
C TYR A 384 -20.79 -4.95 -26.32
N ILE A 385 -21.89 -4.25 -25.97
CA ILE A 385 -21.84 -2.85 -25.50
C ILE A 385 -20.96 -2.74 -24.24
N SER A 386 -21.20 -3.57 -23.23
CA SER A 386 -20.38 -3.60 -22.01
C SER A 386 -18.91 -3.95 -22.29
N LYS A 387 -18.64 -4.72 -23.35
CA LYS A 387 -17.28 -5.04 -23.82
C LYS A 387 -16.68 -3.98 -24.75
N GLN A 388 -17.31 -2.80 -24.85
CA GLN A 388 -16.93 -1.68 -25.72
C GLN A 388 -16.93 -2.02 -27.23
N GLN A 389 -17.48 -3.17 -27.64
CA GLN A 389 -17.64 -3.59 -29.04
C GLN A 389 -18.95 -3.04 -29.62
N VAL A 390 -19.07 -1.71 -29.62
CA VAL A 390 -20.33 -0.98 -29.81
C VAL A 390 -21.08 -1.38 -31.08
N ASP A 391 -20.38 -1.46 -32.22
CA ASP A 391 -21.00 -1.76 -33.51
C ASP A 391 -21.67 -3.14 -33.54
N LYS A 392 -21.00 -4.16 -32.97
CA LYS A 392 -21.58 -5.51 -32.82
C LYS A 392 -22.78 -5.53 -31.88
N GLY A 393 -22.74 -4.73 -30.81
CA GLY A 393 -23.85 -4.60 -29.86
C GLY A 393 -25.10 -4.04 -30.52
N LEU A 394 -24.94 -2.96 -31.29
CA LEU A 394 -26.00 -2.37 -32.09
C LEU A 394 -26.51 -3.30 -33.20
N GLU A 395 -25.63 -4.08 -33.84
CA GLU A 395 -26.02 -5.10 -34.81
C GLU A 395 -26.89 -6.20 -34.19
N GLN A 396 -26.57 -6.68 -32.97
CA GLN A 396 -27.41 -7.70 -32.32
C GLN A 396 -28.73 -7.11 -31.81
N PHE A 397 -28.75 -5.86 -31.32
CA PHE A 397 -30.03 -5.18 -31.02
C PHE A 397 -30.90 -5.01 -32.28
N LYS A 398 -30.30 -4.71 -33.45
CA LYS A 398 -31.03 -4.68 -34.73
C LYS A 398 -31.64 -6.05 -35.05
N LYS A 399 -30.89 -7.15 -34.91
CA LYS A 399 -31.41 -8.52 -35.12
C LYS A 399 -32.52 -8.89 -34.13
N ALA A 400 -32.42 -8.49 -32.86
CA ALA A 400 -33.48 -8.69 -31.87
C ALA A 400 -34.81 -8.05 -32.31
N LEU A 401 -34.74 -6.86 -32.91
CA LEU A 401 -35.91 -6.14 -33.46
C LEU A 401 -36.36 -6.64 -34.84
N GLU A 402 -35.47 -7.19 -35.67
CA GLU A 402 -35.84 -7.88 -36.91
C GLU A 402 -36.63 -9.17 -36.62
N VAL A 403 -36.28 -9.89 -35.55
CA VAL A 403 -36.99 -11.09 -35.09
C VAL A 403 -38.26 -10.74 -34.30
N ASN A 404 -38.24 -9.69 -33.47
CA ASN A 404 -39.42 -9.20 -32.74
C ASN A 404 -39.48 -7.66 -32.71
N PRO A 405 -40.18 -7.03 -33.68
CA PRO A 405 -40.29 -5.57 -33.78
C PRO A 405 -40.95 -4.87 -32.57
N ASN A 406 -41.64 -5.62 -31.70
CA ASN A 406 -42.30 -5.06 -30.52
C ASN A 406 -41.51 -5.31 -29.22
N PHE A 407 -40.26 -5.77 -29.29
CA PHE A 407 -39.51 -6.20 -28.10
C PHE A 407 -39.01 -5.04 -27.24
N SER A 408 -39.84 -4.57 -26.31
CA SER A 408 -39.57 -3.42 -25.43
C SER A 408 -38.21 -3.49 -24.73
N ALA A 409 -37.75 -4.69 -24.37
CA ALA A 409 -36.46 -4.89 -23.71
C ALA A 409 -35.27 -4.36 -24.54
N THR A 410 -35.31 -4.51 -25.87
CA THR A 410 -34.28 -3.98 -26.75
C THR A 410 -34.37 -2.48 -26.92
N TYR A 411 -35.58 -1.92 -27.03
CA TYR A 411 -35.78 -0.46 -27.03
C TYR A 411 -35.28 0.20 -25.73
N ALA A 412 -35.52 -0.41 -24.57
CA ALA A 412 -34.98 0.10 -23.30
C ALA A 412 -33.45 0.02 -23.23
N ASN A 413 -32.85 -1.09 -23.67
CA ASN A 413 -31.38 -1.23 -23.72
C ASN A 413 -30.73 -0.25 -24.70
N LEU A 414 -31.34 -0.03 -25.89
CA LEU A 414 -30.91 1.00 -26.84
C LEU A 414 -31.04 2.41 -26.26
N GLY A 415 -32.12 2.68 -25.52
CA GLY A 415 -32.32 3.93 -24.80
C GLY A 415 -31.19 4.21 -23.80
N THR A 416 -30.82 3.22 -22.99
CA THR A 416 -29.72 3.33 -22.02
C THR A 416 -28.37 3.52 -22.70
N TYR A 417 -28.07 2.75 -23.76
CA TYR A 417 -26.88 2.99 -24.57
C TYR A 417 -26.83 4.41 -25.15
N TYR A 418 -27.94 4.95 -25.69
CA TYR A 418 -27.96 6.31 -26.23
C TYR A 418 -27.82 7.38 -25.15
N LEU A 419 -28.33 7.14 -23.93
CA LEU A 419 -28.18 8.07 -22.80
C LEU A 419 -26.71 8.14 -22.35
N GLU A 420 -26.06 6.98 -22.16
CA GLU A 420 -24.64 6.85 -21.85
C GLU A 420 -23.75 7.43 -22.97
N ALA A 421 -24.12 7.22 -24.25
CA ALA A 421 -23.43 7.76 -25.42
C ALA A 421 -23.72 9.25 -25.71
N GLY A 422 -24.30 9.99 -24.75
CA GLY A 422 -24.51 11.43 -24.83
C GLY A 422 -25.52 11.88 -25.90
N LYS A 423 -26.49 11.04 -26.24
CA LYS A 423 -27.52 11.26 -27.28
C LYS A 423 -28.93 11.18 -26.66
N PRO A 424 -29.26 12.03 -25.67
CA PRO A 424 -30.48 11.92 -24.87
C PRO A 424 -31.77 12.02 -25.69
N GLU A 425 -31.78 12.72 -26.84
CA GLU A 425 -32.93 12.80 -27.74
C GLU A 425 -33.30 11.43 -28.31
N LYS A 426 -32.28 10.64 -28.69
CA LYS A 426 -32.47 9.24 -29.11
C LYS A 426 -32.88 8.38 -27.94
N ALA A 427 -32.24 8.53 -26.78
CA ALA A 427 -32.60 7.80 -25.57
C ALA A 427 -34.10 7.95 -25.23
N ILE A 428 -34.59 9.19 -25.25
CA ILE A 428 -36.00 9.54 -25.04
C ILE A 428 -36.90 8.81 -26.06
N GLN A 429 -36.54 8.80 -27.35
CA GLN A 429 -37.33 8.12 -28.39
C GLN A 429 -37.40 6.60 -28.18
N GLU A 430 -36.28 5.94 -27.86
CA GLU A 430 -36.28 4.49 -27.64
C GLU A 430 -37.01 4.13 -26.34
N TYR A 431 -36.85 4.89 -25.25
CA TYR A 431 -37.63 4.69 -24.01
C TYR A 431 -39.13 4.89 -24.23
N GLN A 432 -39.55 5.91 -24.97
CA GLN A 432 -40.95 6.10 -25.35
C GLN A 432 -41.48 4.91 -26.17
N THR A 433 -40.66 4.33 -27.04
CA THR A 433 -41.03 3.15 -27.84
C THR A 433 -41.14 1.89 -26.97
N ALA A 434 -40.22 1.70 -26.02
CA ALA A 434 -40.29 0.63 -25.02
C ALA A 434 -41.59 0.71 -24.19
N LEU A 435 -41.98 1.92 -23.76
CA LEU A 435 -43.19 2.19 -22.97
C LEU A 435 -44.48 2.16 -23.77
N LYS A 436 -44.43 2.43 -25.08
CA LYS A 436 -45.56 2.21 -25.99
C LYS A 436 -45.86 0.71 -26.15
N ASN A 437 -44.81 -0.10 -26.27
CA ASN A 437 -44.92 -1.55 -26.49
C ASN A 437 -45.14 -2.32 -25.18
N ASN A 438 -44.67 -1.78 -24.05
CA ASN A 438 -44.98 -2.26 -22.70
C ASN A 438 -45.18 -1.07 -21.74
N PRO A 439 -46.42 -0.60 -21.57
CA PRO A 439 -46.84 0.14 -20.37
C PRO A 439 -46.56 -0.67 -19.11
N GLU A 440 -46.86 -0.13 -17.93
CA GLU A 440 -46.56 -0.73 -16.60
C GLU A 440 -45.08 -0.96 -16.27
N TRP A 441 -44.19 -1.15 -17.26
CA TRP A 441 -42.75 -1.32 -17.03
C TRP A 441 -42.11 -0.02 -16.52
N LEU A 442 -41.27 -0.15 -15.49
CA LEU A 442 -40.88 0.99 -14.65
C LEU A 442 -39.47 1.50 -14.95
N GLU A 443 -38.51 0.62 -15.20
CA GLU A 443 -37.12 1.01 -15.48
C GLU A 443 -36.99 1.97 -16.67
N PRO A 444 -37.74 1.82 -17.79
CA PRO A 444 -37.71 2.80 -18.86
C PRO A 444 -38.38 4.13 -18.48
N ARG A 445 -39.37 4.15 -17.56
CA ARG A 445 -39.95 5.41 -17.04
C ARG A 445 -38.94 6.17 -16.16
N ILE A 446 -38.25 5.46 -15.27
CA ILE A 446 -37.18 6.01 -14.43
C ILE A 446 -36.07 6.61 -15.32
N SER A 447 -35.65 5.86 -16.33
CA SER A 447 -34.59 6.29 -17.25
C SER A 447 -35.03 7.44 -18.17
N LEU A 448 -36.29 7.46 -18.61
CA LEU A 448 -36.88 8.58 -19.35
C LEU A 448 -36.94 9.86 -18.51
N ALA A 449 -37.32 9.76 -17.23
CA ALA A 449 -37.30 10.90 -16.31
C ALA A 449 -35.87 11.44 -16.09
N LEU A 450 -34.88 10.55 -15.97
CA LEU A 450 -33.46 10.91 -15.88
C LEU A 450 -32.95 11.61 -17.16
N ALA A 451 -33.34 11.11 -18.35
CA ALA A 451 -32.98 11.73 -19.62
C ALA A 451 -33.55 13.15 -19.78
N TYR A 452 -34.81 13.38 -19.35
CA TYR A 452 -35.38 14.72 -19.32
C TYR A 452 -34.69 15.64 -18.30
N LEU A 453 -34.29 15.15 -17.13
CA LEU A 453 -33.49 15.91 -16.16
C LEU A 453 -32.13 16.34 -16.73
N GLN A 454 -31.44 15.45 -17.46
CA GLN A 454 -30.17 15.77 -18.12
C GLN A 454 -30.33 16.85 -19.19
N GLN A 455 -31.44 16.81 -19.94
CA GLN A 455 -31.83 17.85 -20.91
C GLN A 455 -32.39 19.13 -20.27
N LYS A 456 -32.54 19.18 -18.94
CA LYS A 456 -33.19 20.27 -18.18
C LYS A 456 -34.66 20.52 -18.57
N ASP A 457 -35.31 19.52 -19.17
CA ASP A 457 -36.73 19.51 -19.48
C ASP A 457 -37.51 19.08 -18.22
N PHE A 458 -37.51 19.95 -17.22
CA PHE A 458 -38.03 19.62 -15.89
C PHE A 458 -39.54 19.31 -15.90
N ASP A 459 -40.31 19.87 -16.82
CA ASP A 459 -41.75 19.59 -16.93
C ASP A 459 -42.03 18.19 -17.50
N LYS A 460 -41.28 17.74 -18.51
CA LYS A 460 -41.39 16.33 -18.96
C LYS A 460 -40.80 15.35 -17.94
N ALA A 461 -39.75 15.74 -17.20
CA ALA A 461 -39.23 14.96 -16.08
C ALA A 461 -40.28 14.76 -14.97
N LEU A 462 -40.96 15.84 -14.56
CA LEU A 462 -42.08 15.77 -13.60
C LEU A 462 -43.21 14.88 -14.12
N ALA A 463 -43.62 15.03 -15.39
CA ALA A 463 -44.67 14.21 -15.98
C ALA A 463 -44.33 12.70 -15.98
N ALA A 464 -43.09 12.35 -16.35
CA ALA A 464 -42.61 10.96 -16.31
C ALA A 464 -42.54 10.40 -14.88
N CYS A 465 -42.10 11.20 -13.91
CA CYS A 465 -42.10 10.80 -12.49
C CYS A 465 -43.53 10.60 -11.96
N ILE A 466 -44.45 11.52 -12.28
CA ILE A 466 -45.86 11.43 -11.87
C ILE A 466 -46.54 10.20 -12.48
N ASP A 467 -46.23 9.83 -13.73
CA ASP A 467 -46.79 8.63 -14.34
C ASP A 467 -46.28 7.34 -13.67
N GLY A 468 -44.97 7.21 -13.45
CA GLY A 468 -44.42 6.04 -12.75
C GLY A 468 -44.91 5.91 -11.30
N LEU A 469 -45.14 7.03 -10.61
CA LEU A 469 -45.74 7.06 -9.27
C LEU A 469 -47.23 6.71 -9.23
N LYS A 470 -47.92 6.52 -10.37
CA LYS A 470 -49.26 5.89 -10.39
C LYS A 470 -49.16 4.37 -10.20
N ALA A 471 -48.15 3.75 -10.83
CA ALA A 471 -47.90 2.32 -10.74
C ALA A 471 -47.26 1.94 -9.41
N GLU A 472 -46.24 2.71 -8.96
CA GLU A 472 -45.61 2.54 -7.65
C GLU A 472 -45.61 3.85 -6.84
N PRO A 473 -46.68 4.17 -6.08
CA PRO A 473 -46.78 5.41 -5.29
C PRO A 473 -45.69 5.61 -4.23
N GLN A 474 -44.98 4.54 -3.86
CA GLN A 474 -43.90 4.56 -2.85
C GLN A 474 -42.49 4.43 -3.46
N ASN A 475 -42.34 4.53 -4.80
CA ASN A 475 -41.03 4.39 -5.42
C ASN A 475 -40.08 5.56 -5.07
N VAL A 476 -39.12 5.30 -4.18
CA VAL A 476 -38.20 6.32 -3.65
C VAL A 476 -37.26 6.92 -4.71
N VAL A 477 -36.97 6.17 -5.79
CA VAL A 477 -36.16 6.68 -6.91
C VAL A 477 -36.94 7.74 -7.66
N LEU A 478 -38.20 7.47 -8.03
CA LEU A 478 -39.06 8.44 -8.71
C LEU A 478 -39.39 9.66 -7.83
N LEU A 479 -39.59 9.48 -6.52
CA LEU A 479 -39.74 10.62 -5.59
C LEU A 479 -38.48 11.50 -5.58
N ASN A 480 -37.28 10.92 -5.54
CA ASN A 480 -36.03 11.67 -5.63
C ASN A 480 -35.82 12.34 -7.00
N LEU A 481 -36.15 11.69 -8.13
CA LEU A 481 -36.07 12.31 -9.45
C LEU A 481 -37.08 13.47 -9.59
N LYS A 482 -38.28 13.32 -9.03
CA LYS A 482 -39.28 14.39 -8.94
C LYS A 482 -38.77 15.56 -8.10
N GLY A 483 -38.13 15.28 -6.96
CA GLY A 483 -37.48 16.29 -6.12
C GLY A 483 -36.37 17.06 -6.86
N LEU A 484 -35.53 16.35 -7.62
CA LEU A 484 -34.52 16.96 -8.51
C LEU A 484 -35.15 17.84 -9.60
N ALA A 485 -36.31 17.46 -10.16
CA ALA A 485 -37.01 18.27 -11.16
C ALA A 485 -37.58 19.57 -10.56
N HIS A 486 -38.22 19.52 -9.38
CA HIS A 486 -38.62 20.73 -8.65
C HIS A 486 -37.42 21.60 -8.30
N MET A 487 -36.31 21.01 -7.83
CA MET A 487 -35.06 21.73 -7.53
C MET A 487 -34.47 22.41 -8.78
N GLY A 488 -34.57 21.77 -9.96
CA GLY A 488 -34.17 22.36 -11.25
C GLY A 488 -35.03 23.55 -11.68
N LYS A 489 -36.30 23.59 -11.26
CA LYS A 489 -37.22 24.74 -11.43
C LYS A 489 -37.10 25.79 -10.31
N SER A 490 -36.13 25.68 -9.40
CA SER A 490 -36.00 26.50 -8.19
C SER A 490 -37.19 26.43 -7.22
N ASP A 491 -38.03 25.39 -7.33
CA ASP A 491 -39.13 25.10 -6.42
C ASP A 491 -38.59 24.35 -5.20
N TRP A 492 -37.90 25.09 -4.34
CA TRP A 492 -37.22 24.53 -3.17
C TRP A 492 -38.18 23.87 -2.19
N GLY A 493 -39.43 24.33 -2.12
CA GLY A 493 -40.46 23.79 -1.22
C GLY A 493 -40.88 22.38 -1.61
N ALA A 494 -41.37 22.21 -2.84
CA ALA A 494 -41.79 20.89 -3.31
C ALA A 494 -40.59 19.94 -3.48
N ALA A 495 -39.41 20.46 -3.85
CA ALA A 495 -38.17 19.66 -3.89
C ALA A 495 -37.87 19.02 -2.52
N ARG A 496 -37.90 19.83 -1.45
CA ARG A 496 -37.69 19.36 -0.06
C ARG A 496 -38.71 18.29 0.30
N GLU A 497 -39.99 18.54 0.01
CA GLU A 497 -41.08 17.61 0.29
C GLU A 497 -40.89 16.24 -0.39
N GLN A 498 -40.44 16.20 -1.66
CA GLN A 498 -40.25 14.91 -2.33
C GLN A 498 -39.02 14.15 -1.82
N PHE A 499 -37.93 14.85 -1.45
CA PHE A 499 -36.77 14.22 -0.81
C PHE A 499 -37.10 13.72 0.61
N GLU A 500 -37.87 14.50 1.38
CA GLU A 500 -38.34 14.10 2.72
C GLU A 500 -39.24 12.86 2.63
N LYS A 501 -40.22 12.82 1.70
CA LYS A 501 -41.05 11.62 1.44
C LYS A 501 -40.26 10.39 1.01
N ALA A 502 -39.24 10.55 0.17
CA ALA A 502 -38.36 9.44 -0.21
C ALA A 502 -37.60 8.87 1.01
N LEU A 503 -37.27 9.72 1.99
CA LEU A 503 -36.59 9.33 3.24
C LEU A 503 -37.54 8.87 4.35
N GLU A 504 -38.82 9.22 4.31
CA GLU A 504 -39.87 8.63 5.15
C GLU A 504 -40.10 7.15 4.78
N ILE A 505 -40.18 6.85 3.48
CA ILE A 505 -40.35 5.49 2.98
C ILE A 505 -39.06 4.67 3.12
N ASN A 506 -37.90 5.23 2.77
CA ASN A 506 -36.61 4.58 2.98
C ASN A 506 -35.59 5.54 3.64
N PRO A 507 -35.47 5.52 4.99
CA PRO A 507 -34.51 6.33 5.73
C PRO A 507 -33.05 6.09 5.34
N THR A 508 -32.70 4.97 4.69
CA THR A 508 -31.34 4.66 4.23
C THR A 508 -31.05 5.09 2.80
N PHE A 509 -32.00 5.71 2.08
CA PHE A 509 -31.82 6.07 0.67
C PHE A 509 -30.88 7.28 0.48
N ILE A 510 -29.58 6.99 0.38
CA ILE A 510 -28.48 7.97 0.36
C ILE A 510 -28.64 9.04 -0.73
N ALA A 511 -29.15 8.69 -1.91
CA ALA A 511 -29.34 9.65 -3.01
C ALA A 511 -30.28 10.81 -2.62
N ALA A 512 -31.42 10.52 -1.98
CA ALA A 512 -32.33 11.55 -1.48
C ALA A 512 -31.70 12.36 -0.34
N ARG A 513 -30.92 11.73 0.55
CA ARG A 513 -30.24 12.42 1.66
C ARG A 513 -29.14 13.37 1.17
N LEU A 514 -28.37 12.98 0.15
CA LEU A 514 -27.38 13.83 -0.51
C LEU A 514 -28.04 15.01 -1.25
N ASN A 515 -29.14 14.77 -1.96
CA ASN A 515 -29.86 15.82 -2.68
C ASN A 515 -30.55 16.80 -1.72
N LEU A 516 -31.09 16.32 -0.60
CA LEU A 516 -31.62 17.16 0.48
C LEU A 516 -30.52 17.98 1.17
N ALA A 517 -29.35 17.39 1.41
CA ALA A 517 -28.19 18.11 1.94
C ALA A 517 -27.71 19.23 0.99
N LYS A 518 -27.69 18.94 -0.32
CA LYS A 518 -27.38 19.92 -1.37
C LYS A 518 -28.44 21.02 -1.46
N LEU A 519 -29.72 20.68 -1.36
CA LEU A 519 -30.83 21.64 -1.32
C LEU A 519 -30.67 22.60 -0.13
N TYR A 520 -30.47 22.08 1.08
CA TYR A 520 -30.24 22.93 2.27
C TYR A 520 -29.03 23.85 2.09
N LEU A 521 -27.94 23.37 1.49
CA LEU A 521 -26.76 24.19 1.19
C LEU A 521 -27.07 25.31 0.19
N THR A 522 -27.86 25.02 -0.85
CA THR A 522 -28.33 26.00 -1.84
C THR A 522 -29.29 27.04 -1.23
N THR A 523 -30.12 26.65 -0.26
CA THR A 523 -30.99 27.58 0.50
C THR A 523 -30.30 28.23 1.71
N GLY A 524 -28.98 28.08 1.86
CA GLY A 524 -28.19 28.73 2.92
C GLY A 524 -28.23 28.04 4.31
N ASP A 525 -28.97 26.96 4.48
CA ASP A 525 -29.08 26.21 5.75
C ASP A 525 -27.89 25.25 5.91
N ARG A 526 -26.72 25.84 6.21
CA ARG A 526 -25.45 25.12 6.39
C ARG A 526 -25.53 24.08 7.52
N GLY A 527 -26.35 24.32 8.54
CA GLY A 527 -26.56 23.42 9.67
C GLY A 527 -27.30 22.13 9.27
N LYS A 528 -28.46 22.24 8.60
CA LYS A 528 -29.17 21.06 8.09
C LYS A 528 -28.40 20.37 6.98
N ALA A 529 -27.69 21.10 6.11
CA ALA A 529 -26.79 20.51 5.11
C ALA A 529 -25.73 19.63 5.77
N ARG A 530 -24.99 20.16 6.75
CA ARG A 530 -23.95 19.42 7.51
C ARG A 530 -24.52 18.17 8.19
N ASN A 531 -25.64 18.28 8.90
CA ASN A 531 -26.29 17.13 9.55
C ASN A 531 -26.69 16.05 8.53
N SER A 532 -27.25 16.45 7.39
CA SER A 532 -27.67 15.52 6.33
C SER A 532 -26.48 14.77 5.70
N TYR A 533 -25.35 15.45 5.46
CA TYR A 533 -24.12 14.78 5.01
C TYR A 533 -23.50 13.89 6.10
N GLN A 534 -23.52 14.29 7.38
CA GLN A 534 -23.00 13.48 8.48
C GLN A 534 -23.78 12.16 8.62
N GLN A 535 -25.10 12.21 8.47
CA GLN A 535 -25.98 11.04 8.45
C GLN A 535 -25.75 10.10 7.24
N VAL A 536 -25.14 10.59 6.16
CA VAL A 536 -24.64 9.72 5.07
C VAL A 536 -23.36 9.02 5.52
N LEU A 537 -22.39 9.74 6.11
CA LEU A 537 -21.13 9.15 6.60
C LEU A 537 -21.32 8.16 7.75
N ASP A 538 -22.35 8.33 8.59
CA ASP A 538 -22.70 7.38 9.65
C ASP A 538 -23.36 6.09 9.12
N ARG A 539 -23.49 5.95 7.78
CA ARG A 539 -23.96 4.75 7.07
C ARG A 539 -22.96 4.24 6.04
N GLU A 540 -22.38 5.15 5.27
CA GLU A 540 -21.34 4.91 4.28
C GLU A 540 -20.12 5.80 4.61
N PRO A 541 -19.20 5.37 5.49
CA PRO A 541 -18.05 6.18 5.90
C PRO A 541 -17.22 6.67 4.71
N GLY A 542 -17.02 5.83 3.69
CA GLY A 542 -16.32 6.16 2.46
C GLY A 542 -17.12 6.94 1.40
N ASN A 543 -18.30 7.52 1.70
CA ASN A 543 -19.09 8.26 0.70
C ASN A 543 -18.41 9.57 0.29
N GLN A 544 -17.75 9.57 -0.85
CA GLN A 544 -16.95 10.69 -1.37
C GLN A 544 -17.72 12.01 -1.45
N THR A 545 -18.99 11.99 -1.87
CA THR A 545 -19.82 13.19 -1.99
C THR A 545 -20.05 13.86 -0.62
N ALA A 546 -20.38 13.07 0.41
CA ALA A 546 -20.57 13.56 1.77
C ALA A 546 -19.25 13.98 2.44
N LEU A 547 -18.15 13.23 2.20
CA LEU A 547 -16.81 13.60 2.65
C LEU A 547 -16.40 14.96 2.08
N VAL A 548 -16.50 15.15 0.76
CA VAL A 548 -16.10 16.40 0.09
C VAL A 548 -16.94 17.58 0.56
N ALA A 549 -18.27 17.42 0.65
CA ALA A 549 -19.15 18.48 1.12
C ALA A 549 -18.88 18.85 2.60
N LEU A 550 -18.60 17.88 3.48
CA LEU A 550 -18.25 18.18 4.87
C LEU A 550 -16.87 18.81 5.03
N GLY A 551 -15.88 18.41 4.22
CA GLY A 551 -14.55 19.06 4.20
C GLY A 551 -14.64 20.55 3.80
N GLN A 552 -15.53 20.89 2.88
CA GLN A 552 -15.84 22.27 2.49
C GLN A 552 -16.68 23.04 3.53
N LEU A 553 -17.39 22.34 4.42
CA LEU A 553 -18.23 22.90 5.48
C LEU A 553 -17.54 22.95 6.86
N MET A 554 -16.23 22.66 6.95
CA MET A 554 -15.46 22.72 8.19
C MET A 554 -14.67 24.03 8.38
N GLU A 555 -14.96 24.70 9.48
CA GLU A 555 -14.24 25.87 9.99
C GLU A 555 -13.12 25.44 10.98
N LYS A 556 -12.30 26.39 11.45
CA LYS A 556 -11.00 26.11 12.12
C LYS A 556 -11.10 25.17 13.32
N GLU A 557 -12.11 25.36 14.16
CA GLU A 557 -12.16 24.79 15.51
C GLU A 557 -12.62 23.32 15.50
N GLU A 558 -13.77 23.05 14.87
CA GLU A 558 -14.49 21.77 14.91
C GLU A 558 -13.75 20.58 14.27
N ALA A 559 -12.77 20.86 13.41
CA ALA A 559 -12.16 19.84 12.54
C ALA A 559 -11.45 18.68 13.27
N THR A 560 -11.18 18.77 14.59
CA THR A 560 -10.49 17.70 15.35
C THR A 560 -11.32 16.42 15.44
N ALA A 561 -12.64 16.51 15.67
CA ALA A 561 -13.51 15.34 15.80
C ALA A 561 -13.84 14.71 14.44
N LEU A 562 -14.04 15.54 13.40
CA LEU A 562 -14.30 15.06 12.05
C LEU A 562 -13.05 14.48 11.38
N LEU A 563 -11.85 15.05 11.61
CA LEU A 563 -10.60 14.57 11.01
C LEU A 563 -10.36 13.09 11.30
N LYS A 564 -10.64 12.61 12.52
CA LYS A 564 -10.47 11.19 12.86
C LYS A 564 -11.46 10.26 12.11
N LYS A 565 -12.71 10.70 11.88
CA LYS A 565 -13.65 9.99 10.98
C LYS A 565 -13.16 10.03 9.53
N TYR A 566 -12.65 11.17 9.08
CA TYR A 566 -12.14 11.38 7.73
C TYR A 566 -10.89 10.54 7.44
N GLU A 567 -9.95 10.46 8.39
CA GLU A 567 -8.77 9.58 8.33
C GLU A 567 -9.17 8.10 8.19
N ALA A 568 -10.22 7.65 8.87
CA ALA A 568 -10.74 6.29 8.73
C ALA A 568 -11.39 6.06 7.35
N ALA A 569 -12.27 6.97 6.93
CA ALA A 569 -12.94 6.90 5.64
C ALA A 569 -11.97 6.88 4.43
N VAL A 570 -10.92 7.72 4.46
CA VAL A 570 -9.89 7.75 3.41
C VAL A 570 -9.03 6.49 3.43
N ARG A 571 -8.83 5.83 4.58
CA ARG A 571 -8.14 4.53 4.62
C ARG A 571 -8.96 3.41 3.98
N GLU A 572 -10.29 3.45 4.11
CA GLU A 572 -11.19 2.47 3.49
C GLU A 572 -11.35 2.69 1.98
N ASN A 573 -11.39 3.94 1.51
CA ASN A 573 -11.54 4.26 0.08
C ASN A 573 -10.69 5.48 -0.34
N LYS A 574 -9.47 5.21 -0.81
CA LYS A 574 -8.51 6.23 -1.27
C LYS A 574 -8.85 6.71 -2.68
N SER A 575 -9.10 8.00 -2.85
CA SER A 575 -9.05 8.69 -4.15
C SER A 575 -8.11 9.89 -4.06
N PRO A 576 -7.57 10.38 -5.20
CA PRO A 576 -6.73 11.57 -5.19
C PRO A 576 -7.43 12.79 -4.58
N GLU A 577 -8.73 12.96 -4.83
CA GLU A 577 -9.54 14.08 -4.34
C GLU A 577 -9.75 14.00 -2.83
N THR A 578 -10.02 12.81 -2.29
CA THR A 578 -10.21 12.62 -0.84
C THR A 578 -8.89 12.76 -0.07
N LEU A 579 -7.77 12.38 -0.69
CA LEU A 579 -6.42 12.57 -0.15
C LEU A 579 -5.96 14.03 -0.18
N VAL A 580 -6.20 14.78 -1.27
CA VAL A 580 -5.93 16.23 -1.32
C VAL A 580 -6.76 16.97 -0.28
N LEU A 581 -8.03 16.62 -0.09
CA LEU A 581 -8.88 17.26 0.91
C LEU A 581 -8.47 16.87 2.35
N LEU A 582 -8.05 15.62 2.59
CA LEU A 582 -7.41 15.23 3.85
C LEU A 582 -6.14 16.06 4.11
N ALA A 583 -5.31 16.29 3.09
CA ALA A 583 -4.12 17.12 3.20
C ALA A 583 -4.41 18.60 3.48
N GLN A 584 -5.48 19.16 2.90
CA GLN A 584 -5.97 20.50 3.25
C GLN A 584 -6.43 20.58 4.72
N LEU A 585 -7.04 19.52 5.25
CA LEU A 585 -7.42 19.45 6.67
C LEU A 585 -6.21 19.28 7.59
N TYR A 586 -5.19 18.52 7.18
CA TYR A 586 -3.91 18.44 7.89
C TYR A 586 -3.18 19.79 7.92
N LEU A 587 -3.14 20.55 6.81
CA LEU A 587 -2.63 21.93 6.80
C LEU A 587 -3.42 22.84 7.77
N LYS A 588 -4.75 22.81 7.73
CA LYS A 588 -5.62 23.57 8.66
C LYS A 588 -5.39 23.22 10.14
N LYS A 589 -4.80 22.06 10.46
CA LYS A 589 -4.44 21.61 11.81
C LYS A 589 -2.93 21.48 12.03
N GLY A 590 -2.10 22.20 11.28
CA GLY A 590 -0.64 22.27 11.49
C GLY A 590 0.16 20.99 11.20
N ARG A 591 -0.49 19.88 10.82
CA ARG A 591 0.14 18.57 10.53
C ARG A 591 0.79 18.56 9.13
N ILE A 592 1.74 19.47 8.91
CA ILE A 592 2.31 19.81 7.60
C ILE A 592 2.92 18.60 6.90
N ASP A 593 3.69 17.75 7.59
CA ASP A 593 4.28 16.55 6.97
C ASP A 593 3.23 15.48 6.60
N ALA A 594 2.15 15.36 7.37
CA ALA A 594 1.02 14.50 7.00
C ALA A 594 0.27 15.05 5.77
N ALA A 595 0.20 16.38 5.61
CA ALA A 595 -0.33 17.02 4.41
C ALA A 595 0.56 16.75 3.18
N ILE A 596 1.88 16.86 3.32
CA ILE A 596 2.84 16.52 2.26
C ILE A 596 2.66 15.05 1.85
N GLN A 597 2.65 14.12 2.82
CA GLN A 597 2.50 12.70 2.56
C GLN A 597 1.18 12.35 1.85
N ALA A 598 0.03 12.84 2.36
CA ALA A 598 -1.27 12.59 1.75
C ALA A 598 -1.38 13.19 0.34
N THR A 599 -0.75 14.33 0.08
CA THR A 599 -0.76 14.95 -1.26
C THR A 599 0.17 14.23 -2.24
N GLN A 600 1.33 13.74 -1.77
CA GLN A 600 2.21 12.89 -2.57
C GLN A 600 1.55 11.55 -2.90
N GLU A 601 0.75 10.99 -1.98
CA GLU A 601 -0.08 9.81 -2.25
C GLU A 601 -1.19 10.11 -3.29
N ALA A 602 -1.85 11.27 -3.21
CA ALA A 602 -2.80 11.69 -4.23
C ALA A 602 -2.17 11.82 -5.63
N LEU A 603 -0.95 12.37 -5.70
CA LEU A 603 -0.18 12.53 -6.94
C LEU A 603 0.54 11.25 -7.41
N SER A 604 0.42 10.14 -6.68
CA SER A 604 0.90 8.81 -7.12
C SER A 604 -0.22 7.88 -7.58
N LEU A 605 -1.45 8.08 -7.06
CA LEU A 605 -2.65 7.35 -7.50
C LEU A 605 -3.26 7.88 -8.81
N ASN A 606 -2.78 9.01 -9.32
CA ASN A 606 -3.13 9.59 -10.60
C ASN A 606 -1.87 10.19 -11.24
N SER A 607 -1.81 10.26 -12.57
CA SER A 607 -0.77 11.04 -13.26
C SER A 607 -0.75 12.47 -12.74
N ALA A 608 0.43 12.96 -12.35
CA ALA A 608 0.65 14.22 -11.62
C ALA A 608 0.45 15.50 -12.47
N SER A 609 -0.61 15.53 -13.29
CA SER A 609 -0.86 16.55 -14.31
C SER A 609 -2.33 17.01 -14.38
N SER A 610 -3.17 16.69 -13.39
CA SER A 610 -4.61 17.04 -13.39
C SER A 610 -5.17 17.59 -12.07
N LEU A 611 -4.34 17.88 -11.06
CA LEU A 611 -4.80 18.29 -9.72
C LEU A 611 -4.15 19.60 -9.22
N PRO A 612 -4.59 20.78 -9.68
CA PRO A 612 -4.05 22.06 -9.23
C PRO A 612 -4.07 22.24 -7.69
N ALA A 613 -5.12 21.74 -7.04
CA ALA A 613 -5.28 21.80 -5.58
C ALA A 613 -4.25 20.94 -4.81
N ALA A 614 -3.65 19.92 -5.43
CA ALA A 614 -2.55 19.17 -4.83
C ALA A 614 -1.27 20.03 -4.79
N HIS A 615 -0.96 20.69 -5.91
CA HIS A 615 0.19 21.59 -6.01
C HIS A 615 0.02 22.86 -5.16
N GLU A 616 -1.22 23.35 -4.96
CA GLU A 616 -1.52 24.41 -3.97
C GLU A 616 -1.17 23.96 -2.54
N VAL A 617 -1.57 22.74 -2.16
CA VAL A 617 -1.29 22.17 -0.82
C VAL A 617 0.21 21.93 -0.62
N LEU A 618 0.92 21.35 -1.59
CA LEU A 618 2.37 21.18 -1.49
C LEU A 618 3.11 22.52 -1.48
N GLY A 619 2.67 23.48 -2.29
CA GLY A 619 3.17 24.86 -2.29
C GLY A 619 3.09 25.51 -0.91
N LEU A 620 1.92 25.45 -0.27
CA LEU A 620 1.70 25.94 1.09
C LEU A 620 2.50 25.14 2.14
N ALA A 621 2.52 23.82 2.06
CA ALA A 621 3.19 22.95 3.02
C ALA A 621 4.72 23.14 3.02
N TYR A 622 5.33 23.17 1.84
CA TYR A 622 6.76 23.48 1.72
C TYR A 622 7.08 24.93 2.08
N GLY A 623 6.17 25.88 1.81
CA GLY A 623 6.29 27.26 2.27
C GLY A 623 6.34 27.37 3.79
N LEU A 624 5.53 26.57 4.51
CA LEU A 624 5.53 26.49 5.97
C LEU A 624 6.78 25.77 6.53
N LYS A 625 7.31 24.74 5.86
CA LYS A 625 8.65 24.17 6.17
C LYS A 625 9.82 25.03 5.66
N GLN A 626 9.57 26.26 5.19
CA GLN A 626 10.56 27.19 4.62
C GLN A 626 11.39 26.61 3.45
N ASN A 627 10.93 25.53 2.82
CA ASN A 627 11.51 24.94 1.62
C ASN A 627 10.99 25.71 0.40
N TYR A 628 11.42 26.97 0.29
CA TYR A 628 10.89 27.92 -0.66
C TYR A 628 11.11 27.51 -2.13
N ASP A 629 12.17 26.75 -2.43
CA ASP A 629 12.43 26.24 -3.79
C ASP A 629 11.39 25.20 -4.22
N ARG A 630 11.03 24.26 -3.34
CA ARG A 630 9.90 23.33 -3.62
C ARG A 630 8.56 24.05 -3.61
N ALA A 631 8.33 24.94 -2.64
CA ALA A 631 7.11 25.75 -2.59
C ALA A 631 6.88 26.52 -3.89
N PHE A 632 7.95 27.12 -4.43
CA PHE A 632 7.97 27.81 -5.70
C PHE A 632 7.69 26.86 -6.88
N SER A 633 8.34 25.70 -6.94
CA SER A 633 8.10 24.71 -8.01
C SER A 633 6.64 24.27 -8.07
N GLU A 634 6.04 23.92 -6.93
CA GLU A 634 4.66 23.45 -6.85
C GLU A 634 3.65 24.57 -7.19
N LEU A 635 3.85 25.80 -6.69
CA LEU A 635 2.96 26.92 -7.02
C LEU A 635 3.05 27.35 -8.49
N ASN A 636 4.22 27.20 -9.14
CA ASN A 636 4.30 27.39 -10.59
C ASN A 636 3.57 26.29 -11.36
N GLU A 637 3.62 25.03 -10.89
CA GLU A 637 2.90 23.92 -11.52
C GLU A 637 1.37 24.06 -11.35
N MET A 638 0.91 24.51 -10.16
CA MET A 638 -0.47 24.94 -9.93
C MET A 638 -0.91 25.99 -10.97
N ILE A 639 -0.09 27.02 -11.22
CA ILE A 639 -0.40 28.07 -12.20
C ILE A 639 -0.28 27.55 -13.65
N ARG A 640 0.64 26.63 -13.95
CA ARG A 640 0.75 25.98 -15.27
C ARG A 640 -0.54 25.22 -15.61
N LEU A 641 -1.12 24.53 -14.63
CA LEU A 641 -2.39 23.81 -14.75
C LEU A 641 -3.61 24.74 -14.70
N GLN A 642 -3.54 25.86 -13.96
CA GLN A 642 -4.65 26.82 -13.81
C GLN A 642 -4.18 28.29 -13.96
N PRO A 643 -3.86 28.78 -15.18
CA PRO A 643 -3.26 30.11 -15.41
C PRO A 643 -4.14 31.32 -15.07
N LYS A 644 -5.37 31.10 -14.59
CA LYS A 644 -6.33 32.13 -14.16
C LYS A 644 -6.68 32.02 -12.66
N SER A 645 -5.92 31.26 -11.86
CA SER A 645 -6.15 31.15 -10.41
C SER A 645 -5.58 32.35 -9.64
N PRO A 646 -6.39 33.20 -8.98
CA PRO A 646 -5.88 34.29 -8.14
C PRO A 646 -5.11 33.76 -6.92
N THR A 647 -5.54 32.63 -6.34
CA THR A 647 -4.90 32.07 -5.14
C THR A 647 -3.47 31.59 -5.42
N GLY A 648 -3.23 30.97 -6.58
CA GLY A 648 -1.87 30.61 -7.01
C GLY A 648 -0.94 31.82 -7.05
N TYR A 649 -1.37 32.93 -7.66
CA TYR A 649 -0.59 34.18 -7.68
C TYR A 649 -0.46 34.85 -6.31
N ASN A 650 -1.45 34.72 -5.41
CA ASN A 650 -1.34 35.20 -4.01
C ASN A 650 -0.23 34.48 -3.26
N HIS A 651 -0.24 33.14 -3.29
CA HIS A 651 0.74 32.32 -2.59
C HIS A 651 2.14 32.56 -3.15
N LEU A 652 2.30 32.65 -4.48
CA LEU A 652 3.56 33.00 -5.11
C LEU A 652 4.05 34.39 -4.72
N GLY A 653 3.16 35.37 -4.59
CA GLY A 653 3.49 36.71 -4.07
C GLY A 653 4.05 36.66 -2.65
N GLU A 654 3.44 35.88 -1.77
CA GLU A 654 3.89 35.69 -0.38
C GLU A 654 5.22 34.92 -0.29
N ILE A 655 5.43 33.89 -1.10
CA ILE A 655 6.73 33.18 -1.19
C ILE A 655 7.82 34.12 -1.72
N TYR A 656 7.57 34.87 -2.79
CA TYR A 656 8.50 35.87 -3.30
C TYR A 656 8.81 36.95 -2.25
N ARG A 657 7.81 37.41 -1.50
CA ARG A 657 7.98 38.40 -0.41
C ARG A 657 8.91 37.86 0.69
N ARG A 658 8.74 36.59 1.10
CA ARG A 658 9.62 35.91 2.09
C ARG A 658 11.03 35.68 1.56
N LEU A 659 11.18 35.43 0.26
CA LEU A 659 12.47 35.34 -0.44
C LEU A 659 13.17 36.70 -0.67
N GLY A 660 12.59 37.83 -0.26
CA GLY A 660 13.11 39.17 -0.54
C GLY A 660 13.00 39.59 -2.02
N LYS A 661 12.35 38.79 -2.87
CA LYS A 661 12.14 39.00 -4.30
C LYS A 661 11.01 40.01 -4.54
N GLN A 662 11.27 41.26 -4.14
CA GLN A 662 10.26 42.31 -4.02
C GLN A 662 9.58 42.68 -5.35
N SER A 663 10.33 42.68 -6.46
CA SER A 663 9.82 42.89 -7.82
C SER A 663 8.82 41.80 -8.24
N GLU A 664 9.16 40.53 -8.01
CA GLU A 664 8.35 39.38 -8.38
C GLU A 664 7.12 39.24 -7.48
N ALA A 665 7.25 39.58 -6.19
CA ALA A 665 6.12 39.68 -5.26
C ALA A 665 5.09 40.73 -5.74
N ILE A 666 5.56 41.93 -6.11
CA ILE A 666 4.71 42.99 -6.69
C ILE A 666 4.01 42.50 -7.96
N ALA A 667 4.72 41.78 -8.83
CA ALA A 667 4.15 41.24 -10.07
C ALA A 667 3.07 40.19 -9.82
N ALA A 668 3.31 39.24 -8.89
CA ALA A 668 2.37 38.18 -8.55
C ALA A 668 1.11 38.74 -7.86
N TYR A 669 1.25 39.60 -6.85
CA TYR A 669 0.10 40.25 -6.20
C TYR A 669 -0.72 41.11 -7.17
N LYS A 670 -0.07 41.86 -8.10
CA LYS A 670 -0.78 42.54 -9.20
C LYS A 670 -1.58 41.54 -10.05
N LYS A 671 -0.97 40.41 -10.42
CA LYS A 671 -1.62 39.44 -11.32
C LYS A 671 -2.81 38.75 -10.66
N SER A 672 -2.78 38.54 -9.35
CA SER A 672 -3.96 38.11 -8.60
C SER A 672 -5.08 39.17 -8.63
N LEU A 673 -4.76 40.43 -8.39
CA LEU A 673 -5.75 41.54 -8.39
C LEU A 673 -6.31 41.84 -9.80
N GLU A 674 -5.56 41.56 -10.87
CA GLU A 674 -6.08 41.56 -12.25
C GLU A 674 -7.12 40.45 -12.49
N LEU A 675 -7.00 39.31 -11.81
CA LEU A 675 -7.88 38.14 -11.98
C LEU A 675 -9.09 38.17 -11.01
N ASN A 676 -8.92 38.75 -9.82
CA ASN A 676 -9.99 39.08 -8.89
C ASN A 676 -9.66 40.40 -8.15
N PRO A 677 -10.28 41.54 -8.51
CA PRO A 677 -10.03 42.83 -7.86
C PRO A 677 -10.47 42.91 -6.40
N ASP A 678 -11.46 42.13 -5.96
CA ASP A 678 -12.04 42.22 -4.61
C ASP A 678 -11.25 41.36 -3.61
N GLN A 679 -10.02 41.77 -3.34
CA GLN A 679 -9.10 41.12 -2.41
C GLN A 679 -8.39 42.16 -1.53
N PRO A 680 -9.05 42.71 -0.49
CA PRO A 680 -8.53 43.83 0.29
C PRO A 680 -7.20 43.51 1.01
N THR A 681 -7.04 42.29 1.52
CA THR A 681 -5.79 41.82 2.15
C THR A 681 -4.61 41.83 1.17
N ILE A 682 -4.83 41.35 -0.06
CA ILE A 682 -3.83 41.33 -1.14
C ILE A 682 -3.53 42.75 -1.64
N ALA A 683 -4.51 43.64 -1.69
CA ALA A 683 -4.29 45.05 -2.00
C ALA A 683 -3.41 45.74 -0.95
N ILE A 684 -3.58 45.42 0.34
CA ILE A 684 -2.70 45.91 1.43
C ILE A 684 -1.30 45.31 1.28
N GLN A 685 -1.17 43.99 1.08
CA GLN A 685 0.13 43.33 0.86
C GLN A 685 0.88 43.90 -0.36
N LEU A 686 0.18 44.19 -1.46
CA LEU A 686 0.76 44.84 -2.63
C LEU A 686 1.28 46.25 -2.32
N LEU A 687 0.55 47.04 -1.53
CA LEU A 687 0.99 48.38 -1.14
C LEU A 687 2.21 48.32 -0.19
N LEU A 688 2.27 47.35 0.72
CA LEU A 688 3.44 47.09 1.56
C LEU A 688 4.64 46.62 0.73
N ALA A 689 4.44 45.71 -0.22
CA ALA A 689 5.48 45.27 -1.15
C ALA A 689 6.00 46.42 -2.04
N GLN A 690 5.13 47.38 -2.41
CA GLN A 690 5.51 48.62 -3.10
C GLN A 690 6.10 49.71 -2.19
N GLN A 691 6.30 49.43 -0.89
CA GLN A 691 6.77 50.39 0.12
C GLN A 691 5.87 51.64 0.30
N GLN A 692 4.61 51.58 -0.13
CA GLN A 692 3.64 52.67 -0.04
C GLN A 692 2.89 52.62 1.30
N TYR A 693 3.64 52.62 2.40
CA TYR A 693 3.14 52.32 3.75
C TYR A 693 1.96 53.21 4.17
N SER A 694 1.98 54.51 3.84
CA SER A 694 0.87 55.43 4.15
C SER A 694 -0.46 55.02 3.48
N LYS A 695 -0.41 54.54 2.23
CA LYS A 695 -1.60 54.01 1.53
C LYS A 695 -2.00 52.63 2.07
N ALA A 696 -1.04 51.79 2.45
CA ALA A 696 -1.31 50.51 3.07
C ALA A 696 -2.04 50.68 4.41
N ILE A 697 -1.58 51.61 5.25
CA ILE A 697 -2.25 52.01 6.51
C ILE A 697 -3.65 52.54 6.23
N GLN A 698 -3.81 53.51 5.31
CA GLN A 698 -5.15 54.05 4.97
C GLN A 698 -6.12 52.98 4.47
N ARG A 699 -5.67 52.03 3.63
CA ARG A 699 -6.52 50.92 3.18
C ARG A 699 -6.83 49.95 4.32
N ALA A 700 -5.83 49.56 5.11
CA ALA A 700 -6.03 48.65 6.23
C ALA A 700 -6.96 49.25 7.31
N GLN A 701 -6.83 50.54 7.64
CA GLN A 701 -7.73 51.27 8.52
C GLN A 701 -9.18 51.27 8.00
N LEU A 702 -9.38 51.45 6.68
CA LEU A 702 -10.72 51.40 6.08
C LEU A 702 -11.36 50.02 6.22
N GLU A 703 -10.60 48.95 5.98
CA GLU A 703 -11.11 47.58 6.07
C GLU A 703 -11.32 47.13 7.53
N VAL A 704 -10.42 47.50 8.44
CA VAL A 704 -10.61 47.30 9.88
C VAL A 704 -11.82 48.10 10.38
N LYS A 705 -12.11 49.30 9.84
CA LYS A 705 -13.34 50.03 10.18
C LYS A 705 -14.61 49.27 9.75
N ASN A 706 -14.56 48.53 8.64
CA ASN A 706 -15.66 47.68 8.18
C ASN A 706 -15.74 46.35 8.96
N LYS A 707 -14.61 45.86 9.50
CA LYS A 707 -14.47 44.61 10.24
C LYS A 707 -13.52 44.78 11.46
N PRO A 708 -13.98 45.40 12.56
CA PRO A 708 -13.11 45.87 13.65
C PRO A 708 -12.50 44.76 14.52
N GLU A 709 -12.92 43.51 14.31
CA GLU A 709 -12.52 42.31 15.03
C GLU A 709 -11.85 41.27 14.11
N ASP A 710 -11.58 41.59 12.84
CA ASP A 710 -10.87 40.70 11.90
C ASP A 710 -9.37 40.64 12.25
N PRO A 711 -8.85 39.51 12.78
CA PRO A 711 -7.46 39.44 13.25
C PRO A 711 -6.44 39.56 12.12
N GLY A 712 -6.81 39.15 10.90
CA GLY A 712 -5.94 39.21 9.73
C GLY A 712 -5.77 40.64 9.21
N LEU A 713 -6.86 41.41 9.15
CA LEU A 713 -6.82 42.83 8.79
C LEU A 713 -6.10 43.66 9.86
N LEU A 714 -6.31 43.36 11.15
CA LEU A 714 -5.57 43.99 12.25
C LEU A 714 -4.07 43.66 12.19
N ASN A 715 -3.69 42.39 11.98
CA ASN A 715 -2.27 42.01 11.85
C ASN A 715 -1.59 42.67 10.64
N LEU A 716 -2.29 42.82 9.52
CA LEU A 716 -1.79 43.59 8.36
C LEU A 716 -1.66 45.09 8.67
N LEU A 717 -2.56 45.68 9.45
CA LEU A 717 -2.48 47.07 9.90
C LEU A 717 -1.28 47.29 10.83
N GLY A 718 -1.08 46.41 11.83
CA GLY A 718 0.09 46.43 12.72
C GLY A 718 1.39 46.26 11.95
N THR A 719 1.42 45.37 10.95
CA THR A 719 2.57 45.19 10.04
C THR A 719 2.85 46.45 9.22
N ALA A 720 1.80 47.16 8.79
CA ALA A 720 1.93 48.42 8.04
C ALA A 720 2.53 49.54 8.91
N TYR A 721 2.09 49.67 10.17
CA TYR A 721 2.68 50.59 11.14
C TYR A 721 4.14 50.24 11.48
N LEU A 722 4.45 48.95 11.69
CA LEU A 722 5.82 48.49 11.98
C LEU A 722 6.78 48.86 10.84
N LEU A 723 6.36 48.64 9.58
CA LEU A 723 7.14 49.00 8.40
C LEU A 723 7.23 50.52 8.17
N SER A 724 6.23 51.30 8.58
CA SER A 724 6.32 52.76 8.62
C SER A 724 7.10 53.32 9.82
N LYS A 725 7.61 52.44 10.71
CA LYS A 725 8.27 52.76 11.99
C LYS A 725 7.40 53.49 13.01
N ASP A 726 6.08 53.35 12.91
CA ASP A 726 5.13 53.75 13.95
C ASP A 726 5.01 52.60 14.96
N LEU A 727 5.99 52.51 15.86
CA LEU A 727 6.17 51.35 16.73
C LEU A 727 5.07 51.24 17.80
N GLU A 728 4.52 52.37 18.26
CA GLU A 728 3.46 52.36 19.28
C GLU A 728 2.13 51.93 18.66
N SER A 729 1.73 52.50 17.51
CA SER A 729 0.52 52.03 16.79
C SER A 729 0.64 50.56 16.36
N ALA A 730 1.84 50.11 15.97
CA ALA A 730 2.11 48.71 15.68
C ALA A 730 1.92 47.82 16.91
N GLN A 731 2.54 48.17 18.04
CA GLN A 731 2.46 47.43 19.29
C GLN A 731 1.00 47.30 19.76
N THR A 732 0.27 48.42 19.89
CA THR A 732 -1.15 48.41 20.29
C THR A 732 -2.03 47.61 19.32
N THR A 733 -1.73 47.62 18.02
CA THR A 733 -2.50 46.83 17.05
C THR A 733 -2.23 45.32 17.18
N PHE A 734 -0.98 44.90 17.41
CA PHE A 734 -0.66 43.48 17.65
C PHE A 734 -1.18 42.98 19.01
N GLU A 735 -1.11 43.82 20.05
CA GLU A 735 -1.71 43.54 21.36
C GLU A 735 -3.22 43.34 21.23
N LYS A 736 -3.93 44.20 20.48
CA LYS A 736 -5.36 44.01 20.17
C LYS A 736 -5.64 42.71 19.40
N VAL A 737 -4.75 42.26 18.50
CA VAL A 737 -4.89 40.94 17.86
C VAL A 737 -4.84 39.83 18.91
N LEU A 738 -3.99 39.95 19.93
CA LEU A 738 -3.88 38.98 21.02
C LEU A 738 -5.00 39.10 22.09
N GLU A 739 -5.73 40.21 22.15
CA GLU A 739 -6.99 40.30 22.91
C GLU A 739 -8.11 39.49 22.24
N ILE A 740 -8.19 39.51 20.90
CA ILE A 740 -9.23 38.83 20.11
C ILE A 740 -8.88 37.35 19.88
N ASP A 741 -7.63 37.07 19.50
CA ASP A 741 -7.06 35.75 19.30
C ASP A 741 -5.77 35.60 20.12
N PRO A 742 -5.86 35.21 21.41
CA PRO A 742 -4.69 34.97 22.28
C PRO A 742 -3.73 33.89 21.78
N GLN A 743 -4.11 33.12 20.75
CA GLN A 743 -3.32 32.07 20.11
C GLN A 743 -2.71 32.51 18.77
N SER A 744 -2.88 33.79 18.37
CA SER A 744 -2.42 34.31 17.09
C SER A 744 -0.89 34.29 16.97
N THR A 745 -0.37 33.29 16.26
CA THR A 745 1.06 33.06 16.12
C THR A 745 1.75 34.16 15.32
N ASP A 746 1.12 34.65 14.25
CA ASP A 746 1.63 35.79 13.47
C ASP A 746 1.77 37.06 14.31
N ALA A 747 0.80 37.35 15.19
CA ALA A 747 0.86 38.53 16.06
C ALA A 747 1.97 38.41 17.11
N ARG A 748 2.16 37.23 17.72
CA ARG A 748 3.28 36.99 18.65
C ARG A 748 4.63 37.12 17.96
N LEU A 749 4.80 36.56 16.75
CA LEU A 749 6.03 36.69 15.98
C LEU A 749 6.31 38.15 15.57
N ASN A 750 5.28 38.88 15.12
CA ASN A 750 5.40 40.30 14.79
C ASN A 750 5.71 41.19 16.00
N LEU A 751 5.09 40.91 17.16
CA LEU A 751 5.34 41.59 18.41
C LEU A 751 6.75 41.28 18.96
N ALA A 752 7.22 40.04 18.82
CA ALA A 752 8.60 39.67 19.13
C ALA A 752 9.60 40.43 18.24
N ASN A 753 9.37 40.49 16.92
CA ASN A 753 10.19 41.24 15.98
C ASN A 753 10.20 42.75 16.28
N LEU A 754 9.07 43.32 16.72
CA LEU A 754 8.95 44.70 17.19
C LEU A 754 9.80 44.94 18.45
N TYR A 755 9.75 44.04 19.44
CA TYR A 755 10.59 44.13 20.63
C TYR A 755 12.08 43.94 20.31
N LEU A 756 12.46 43.04 19.39
CA LEU A 756 13.83 42.93 18.88
C LEU A 756 14.32 44.25 18.26
N PHE A 757 13.45 44.95 17.50
CA PHE A 757 13.78 46.25 16.90
C PHE A 757 13.93 47.36 17.95
N LYS A 758 13.07 47.36 18.99
CA LYS A 758 13.19 48.25 20.17
C LYS A 758 14.37 47.87 21.10
N LYS A 759 14.99 46.70 20.90
CA LYS A 759 16.02 46.06 21.74
C LYS A 759 15.52 45.63 23.12
N GLU A 760 14.21 45.41 23.26
CA GLU A 760 13.54 44.90 24.46
C GLU A 760 13.62 43.35 24.48
N PHE A 761 14.83 42.82 24.65
CA PHE A 761 15.11 41.38 24.42
C PHE A 761 14.30 40.45 25.33
N ASP A 762 14.08 40.82 26.60
CA ASP A 762 13.28 40.02 27.54
C ASP A 762 11.84 39.83 27.03
N LYS A 763 11.21 40.88 26.48
CA LYS A 763 9.85 40.80 25.93
C LYS A 763 9.81 40.06 24.60
N ALA A 764 10.85 40.15 23.78
CA ALA A 764 10.97 39.31 22.59
C ALA A 764 11.05 37.83 22.97
N ALA A 765 11.88 37.49 23.96
CA ALA A 765 11.97 36.14 24.53
C ALA A 765 10.64 35.68 25.13
N GLU A 766 9.92 36.55 25.85
CA GLU A 766 8.57 36.27 26.36
C GLU A 766 7.59 35.90 25.24
N GLN A 767 7.58 36.63 24.11
CA GLN A 767 6.68 36.31 23.00
C GLN A 767 7.07 35.02 22.27
N TYR A 768 8.37 34.69 22.17
CA TYR A 768 8.79 33.37 21.68
C TYR A 768 8.45 32.24 22.67
N GLN A 769 8.62 32.45 23.97
CA GLN A 769 8.28 31.47 25.01
C GLN A 769 6.77 31.16 25.01
N ASN A 770 5.91 32.17 24.83
CA ASN A 770 4.46 32.00 24.68
C ASN A 770 4.04 31.18 23.43
N LEU A 771 4.93 30.94 22.46
CA LEU A 771 4.69 30.06 21.31
C LEU A 771 5.01 28.59 21.61
N LEU A 772 5.70 28.28 22.71
CA LEU A 772 6.17 26.92 23.02
C LEU A 772 5.11 26.05 23.71
N ASP A 773 4.14 26.63 24.42
CA ASP A 773 3.32 25.87 25.39
C ASP A 773 2.24 24.94 24.77
N LYS A 774 1.86 25.09 23.49
CA LYS A 774 0.54 24.60 23.02
C LYS A 774 0.42 23.91 21.66
N ASP A 775 1.41 23.95 20.76
CA ASP A 775 1.19 23.49 19.37
C ASP A 775 2.45 22.83 18.75
N HIS A 776 2.45 21.50 18.61
CA HIS A 776 3.62 20.75 18.12
C HIS A 776 3.89 20.99 16.63
N GLY A 777 4.95 21.71 16.28
CA GLY A 777 5.37 21.88 14.89
C GLY A 777 6.35 23.04 14.61
N PRO A 778 6.53 23.43 13.33
CA PRO A 778 7.59 24.35 12.89
C PRO A 778 7.61 25.74 13.52
N ILE A 779 6.51 26.19 14.16
CA ILE A 779 6.46 27.47 14.87
C ILE A 779 7.19 27.39 16.22
N GLN A 780 7.11 26.25 16.93
CA GLN A 780 7.94 26.02 18.12
C GLN A 780 9.43 25.98 17.72
N ALA A 781 9.77 25.21 16.69
CA ALA A 781 11.13 25.12 16.17
C ALA A 781 11.73 26.49 15.79
N LEU A 782 10.93 27.39 15.21
CA LEU A 782 11.32 28.78 14.95
C LEU A 782 11.49 29.60 16.23
N ALA A 783 10.55 29.50 17.19
CA ALA A 783 10.65 30.20 18.47
C ALA A 783 11.88 29.77 19.26
N ARG A 784 12.19 28.47 19.31
CA ARG A 784 13.45 27.92 19.83
C ARG A 784 14.69 28.49 19.13
N LEU A 785 14.67 28.54 17.81
CA LEU A 785 15.79 29.06 17.02
C LEU A 785 16.08 30.53 17.35
N GLU A 786 15.06 31.38 17.50
CA GLU A 786 15.25 32.78 17.89
C GLU A 786 15.60 32.95 19.38
N LEU A 787 15.06 32.12 20.29
CA LEU A 787 15.49 32.06 21.70
C LEU A 787 16.97 31.65 21.84
N GLY A 788 17.43 30.69 21.03
CA GLY A 788 18.82 30.28 20.97
C GLY A 788 19.73 31.42 20.50
N LYS A 789 19.33 32.16 19.45
CA LYS A 789 20.06 33.34 18.95
C LYS A 789 20.12 34.47 19.98
N LEU A 790 19.06 34.68 20.75
CA LEU A 790 19.03 35.63 21.87
C LEU A 790 20.03 35.23 22.97
N LYS A 791 19.94 33.99 23.46
CA LYS A 791 20.88 33.44 24.45
C LYS A 791 22.34 33.50 23.97
N GLU A 792 22.61 33.21 22.70
CA GLU A 792 23.95 33.28 22.12
C GLU A 792 24.49 34.73 22.09
N LYS A 793 23.63 35.70 21.77
CA LYS A 793 23.95 37.13 21.76
C LYS A 793 24.23 37.70 23.16
N GLU A 794 23.60 37.12 24.19
CA GLU A 794 23.87 37.41 25.60
C GLU A 794 25.10 36.67 26.15
N GLY A 795 25.75 35.81 25.35
CA GLY A 795 26.90 35.00 25.75
C GLY A 795 26.54 33.70 26.48
N GLN A 796 25.24 33.38 26.63
CA GLN A 796 24.72 32.17 27.27
C GLN A 796 24.83 30.94 26.35
N LEU A 797 26.04 30.61 25.89
CA LEU A 797 26.26 29.62 24.82
C LEU A 797 25.69 28.22 25.12
N ASP A 798 25.76 27.75 26.37
CA ASP A 798 25.14 26.47 26.78
C ASP A 798 23.61 26.50 26.69
N GLY A 799 22.99 27.61 27.09
CA GLY A 799 21.55 27.81 26.93
C GLY A 799 21.13 27.96 25.47
N ALA A 800 21.97 28.57 24.63
CA ALA A 800 21.75 28.63 23.19
C ALA A 800 21.78 27.24 22.54
N ILE A 801 22.75 26.40 22.91
CA ILE A 801 22.82 25.01 22.45
C ILE A 801 21.56 24.23 22.84
N GLN A 802 21.04 24.39 24.07
CA GLN A 802 19.81 23.73 24.50
C GLN A 802 18.59 24.13 23.65
N GLU A 803 18.40 25.42 23.36
CA GLU A 803 17.30 25.84 22.48
C GLU A 803 17.52 25.39 21.03
N TYR A 804 18.76 25.41 20.52
CA TYR A 804 19.05 24.91 19.17
C TYR A 804 18.86 23.38 19.04
N GLN A 805 19.14 22.61 20.10
CA GLN A 805 18.80 21.18 20.17
C GLN A 805 17.29 20.97 20.14
N ALA A 806 16.53 21.73 20.94
CA ALA A 806 15.07 21.68 20.92
C ALA A 806 14.50 22.10 19.56
N ALA A 807 15.05 23.15 18.93
CA ALA A 807 14.66 23.59 17.59
C ALA A 807 14.78 22.48 16.54
N VAL A 808 15.88 21.71 16.58
CA VAL A 808 16.13 20.58 15.67
C VAL A 808 15.21 19.39 15.95
N GLN A 809 14.85 19.15 17.21
CA GLN A 809 13.93 18.07 17.60
C GLN A 809 12.45 18.42 17.30
N GLU A 810 12.06 19.68 17.49
CA GLU A 810 10.71 20.19 17.24
C GLU A 810 10.48 20.48 15.73
N GLY A 811 11.54 20.59 14.92
CA GLY A 811 11.43 20.73 13.47
C GLY A 811 12.73 20.60 12.68
N GLU A 812 12.68 19.77 11.63
CA GLU A 812 13.74 19.60 10.62
C GLU A 812 13.97 20.89 9.79
N SER A 813 14.61 21.89 10.40
CA SER A 813 14.98 23.15 9.76
C SER A 813 16.49 23.24 9.54
N MET A 814 16.91 23.58 8.31
CA MET A 814 18.34 23.69 7.99
C MET A 814 19.04 24.71 8.89
N GLU A 815 18.45 25.87 9.14
CA GLU A 815 19.07 26.90 9.99
C GLU A 815 19.19 26.46 11.45
N GLY A 816 18.31 25.59 11.96
CA GLY A 816 18.45 24.94 13.26
C GLY A 816 19.71 24.06 13.34
N PHE A 817 19.90 23.16 12.37
CA PHE A 817 21.12 22.35 12.28
C PHE A 817 22.38 23.21 12.10
N LEU A 818 22.32 24.25 11.27
CA LEU A 818 23.45 25.17 11.05
C LEU A 818 23.81 25.95 12.31
N ALA A 819 22.81 26.48 13.03
CA ALA A 819 23.00 27.20 14.29
C ALA A 819 23.56 26.28 15.39
N LEU A 820 22.97 25.11 15.60
CA LEU A 820 23.44 24.12 16.57
C LEU A 820 24.89 23.71 16.31
N THR A 821 25.23 23.40 15.06
CA THR A 821 26.61 23.03 14.68
C THR A 821 27.59 24.18 14.92
N ARG A 822 27.22 25.42 14.56
CA ARG A 822 28.05 26.62 14.83
C ARG A 822 28.24 26.86 16.33
N ALA A 823 27.22 26.61 17.15
CA ALA A 823 27.28 26.79 18.60
C ALA A 823 28.18 25.73 19.26
N TYR A 824 28.10 24.47 18.84
CA TYR A 824 29.05 23.43 19.24
C TYR A 824 30.49 23.76 18.84
N LEU A 825 30.72 24.23 17.60
CA LEU A 825 32.04 24.68 17.14
C LEU A 825 32.58 25.84 17.98
N LYS A 826 31.74 26.82 18.36
CA LYS A 826 32.10 27.93 19.26
C LYS A 826 32.42 27.46 20.69
N LYS A 827 31.78 26.39 21.16
CA LYS A 827 32.04 25.75 22.46
C LYS A 827 33.32 24.89 22.45
N GLY A 828 33.85 24.55 21.28
CA GLY A 828 34.95 23.58 21.12
C GLY A 828 34.49 22.12 21.15
N ASP A 829 33.17 21.87 21.07
CA ASP A 829 32.59 20.52 21.04
C ASP A 829 32.58 19.99 19.60
N GLY A 830 33.73 19.44 19.18
CA GLY A 830 33.89 18.87 17.84
C GLY A 830 33.04 17.62 17.59
N GLU A 831 32.59 16.91 18.64
CA GLU A 831 31.77 15.69 18.48
C GLU A 831 30.30 16.03 18.29
N GLY A 832 29.74 16.92 19.11
CA GLY A 832 28.40 17.47 18.93
C GLY A 832 28.25 18.14 17.56
N ALA A 833 29.23 18.95 17.16
CA ALA A 833 29.28 19.55 15.82
C ALA A 833 29.29 18.48 14.71
N LEU A 834 30.10 17.42 14.85
CA LEU A 834 30.22 16.38 13.82
C LEU A 834 28.93 15.55 13.69
N GLN A 835 28.27 15.20 14.79
CA GLN A 835 26.99 14.51 14.72
C GLN A 835 25.93 15.38 14.05
N THR A 836 25.73 16.61 14.52
CA THR A 836 24.73 17.53 13.97
C THR A 836 24.96 17.80 12.47
N ALA A 837 26.20 18.02 12.04
CA ALA A 837 26.52 18.23 10.63
C ALA A 837 26.26 16.98 9.75
N ARG A 838 26.54 15.78 10.26
CA ARG A 838 26.25 14.51 9.55
C ARG A 838 24.75 14.27 9.39
N GLU A 839 23.93 14.70 10.35
CA GLU A 839 22.47 14.63 10.26
C GLU A 839 21.94 15.68 9.27
N ALA A 840 22.45 16.91 9.32
CA ALA A 840 22.13 17.97 8.36
C ALA A 840 22.44 17.58 6.90
N VAL A 841 23.58 16.93 6.65
CA VAL A 841 23.96 16.44 5.30
C VAL A 841 23.02 15.34 4.78
N LYS A 842 22.43 14.51 5.63
CA LYS A 842 21.42 13.51 5.20
C LYS A 842 20.12 14.17 4.75
N LEU A 843 19.70 15.24 5.43
CA LEU A 843 18.44 15.95 5.16
C LEU A 843 18.55 16.96 4.01
N TYR A 844 19.73 17.59 3.84
CA TYR A 844 19.96 18.65 2.86
C TYR A 844 21.16 18.39 1.92
N PRO A 845 21.25 17.23 1.24
CA PRO A 845 22.43 16.77 0.48
C PRO A 845 22.78 17.59 -0.79
N HIS A 846 22.12 18.72 -1.01
CA HIS A 846 22.40 19.66 -2.11
C HIS A 846 22.72 21.07 -1.62
N GLN A 847 22.77 21.30 -0.29
CA GLN A 847 23.04 22.61 0.28
C GLN A 847 24.53 22.73 0.66
N PRO A 848 25.32 23.64 0.06
CA PRO A 848 26.76 23.74 0.33
C PRO A 848 27.07 24.09 1.80
N ALA A 849 26.19 24.81 2.48
CA ALA A 849 26.38 25.22 3.88
C ALA A 849 26.49 24.04 4.86
N VAL A 850 25.76 22.93 4.65
CA VAL A 850 25.86 21.77 5.55
C VAL A 850 27.15 20.98 5.35
N TYR A 851 27.69 20.96 4.12
CA TYR A 851 29.01 20.39 3.84
C TYR A 851 30.15 21.26 4.37
N GLU A 852 30.03 22.60 4.34
CA GLU A 852 31.03 23.47 4.96
C GLU A 852 31.09 23.24 6.48
N LEU A 853 29.95 23.17 7.16
CA LEU A 853 29.93 22.90 8.59
C LEU A 853 30.39 21.46 8.93
N LEU A 854 30.14 20.47 8.07
CA LEU A 854 30.70 19.12 8.23
C LEU A 854 32.23 19.11 8.13
N GLY A 855 32.80 19.77 7.11
CA GLY A 855 34.25 19.91 6.98
C GLY A 855 34.89 20.69 8.13
N LEU A 856 34.18 21.70 8.66
CA LEU A 856 34.61 22.45 9.84
C LEU A 856 34.54 21.60 11.13
N ALA A 857 33.52 20.74 11.29
CA ALA A 857 33.44 19.81 12.42
C ALA A 857 34.57 18.78 12.41
N TYR A 858 34.87 18.17 11.26
CA TYR A 858 36.06 17.33 11.09
C TYR A 858 37.36 18.10 11.40
N SER A 859 37.51 19.32 10.86
CA SER A 859 38.67 20.18 11.11
C SER A 859 38.84 20.57 12.58
N ALA A 860 37.73 20.76 13.32
CA ALA A 860 37.74 21.06 14.76
C ALA A 860 38.17 19.85 15.61
N LYS A 861 37.96 18.62 15.13
CA LYS A 861 38.52 17.39 15.72
C LYS A 861 39.97 17.10 15.28
N GLY A 862 40.55 17.91 14.40
CA GLY A 862 41.85 17.65 13.77
C GLY A 862 41.83 16.59 12.66
N ASP A 863 40.65 16.10 12.27
CA ASP A 863 40.47 15.12 11.19
C ASP A 863 40.44 15.85 9.84
N TYR A 864 41.60 16.38 9.43
CA TYR A 864 41.71 17.12 8.18
C TYR A 864 41.57 16.22 6.94
N GLU A 865 41.73 14.89 7.08
CA GLU A 865 41.54 13.95 5.98
C GLU A 865 40.05 13.75 5.66
N SER A 866 39.18 13.59 6.67
CA SER A 866 37.72 13.59 6.47
C SER A 866 37.15 14.97 6.12
N ALA A 867 37.85 16.06 6.47
CA ALA A 867 37.43 17.42 6.12
C ALA A 867 37.55 17.72 4.61
N VAL A 868 38.59 17.20 3.94
CA VAL A 868 38.84 17.39 2.49
C VAL A 868 37.62 17.06 1.62
N PRO A 869 37.05 15.83 1.64
CA PRO A 869 35.92 15.49 0.75
C PRO A 869 34.64 16.29 1.05
N ALA A 870 34.45 16.74 2.29
CA ALA A 870 33.33 17.62 2.63
C ALA A 870 33.50 18.99 1.94
N PHE A 871 34.69 19.59 1.98
CA PHE A 871 34.96 20.86 1.30
C PHE A 871 35.04 20.72 -0.24
N GLU A 872 35.36 19.54 -0.78
CA GLU A 872 35.26 19.27 -2.22
C GLU A 872 33.81 19.26 -2.72
N GLU A 873 32.85 18.72 -1.95
CA GLU A 873 31.43 18.85 -2.27
C GLU A 873 30.94 20.32 -2.15
N VAL A 874 31.47 21.13 -1.22
CA VAL A 874 31.21 22.59 -1.21
C VAL A 874 31.69 23.23 -2.51
N LYS A 875 32.92 22.93 -2.96
CA LYS A 875 33.50 23.43 -4.22
C LYS A 875 32.68 22.99 -5.45
N LYS A 876 32.09 21.80 -5.43
CA LYS A 876 31.26 21.25 -6.51
C LYS A 876 29.84 21.84 -6.53
N LEU A 877 29.21 22.03 -5.36
CA LEU A 877 27.87 22.62 -5.24
C LEU A 877 27.87 24.14 -5.42
N ALA A 878 28.95 24.82 -5.03
CA ALA A 878 29.08 26.27 -5.07
C ALA A 878 30.42 26.75 -5.69
N PRO A 879 30.73 26.38 -6.96
CA PRO A 879 32.04 26.57 -7.59
C PRO A 879 32.46 28.04 -7.79
N GLN A 880 31.52 28.98 -7.65
CA GLN A 880 31.74 30.43 -7.71
C GLN A 880 31.78 31.09 -6.33
N THR A 881 31.87 30.33 -5.23
CA THR A 881 32.06 30.87 -3.88
C THR A 881 33.48 30.58 -3.39
N PRO A 882 34.24 31.59 -2.91
CA PRO A 882 35.60 31.37 -2.41
C PRO A 882 35.72 30.45 -1.19
N ALA A 883 34.64 30.31 -0.41
CA ALA A 883 34.65 29.61 0.88
C ALA A 883 35.14 28.16 0.77
N GLY A 884 34.61 27.36 -0.15
CA GLY A 884 35.01 25.95 -0.33
C GLY A 884 36.51 25.79 -0.59
N TYR A 885 37.06 26.62 -1.48
CA TYR A 885 38.49 26.65 -1.81
C TYR A 885 39.36 27.05 -0.62
N ASN A 886 38.99 28.12 0.12
CA ASN A 886 39.73 28.59 1.30
C ASN A 886 39.75 27.54 2.42
N ARG A 887 38.64 26.85 2.64
CA ARG A 887 38.53 25.78 3.64
C ARG A 887 39.35 24.56 3.25
N LEU A 888 39.21 24.10 2.00
CA LEU A 888 39.98 22.98 1.46
C LEU A 888 41.50 23.26 1.49
N ALA A 889 41.91 24.48 1.14
CA ALA A 889 43.29 24.93 1.31
C ALA A 889 43.73 24.87 2.77
N SER A 890 42.91 25.33 3.72
CA SER A 890 43.21 25.28 5.16
C SER A 890 43.46 23.84 5.65
N SER A 891 42.63 22.87 5.22
CA SER A 891 42.86 21.45 5.47
C SER A 891 44.15 20.95 4.82
N TYR A 892 44.46 21.34 3.58
CA TYR A 892 45.71 20.98 2.93
C TYR A 892 46.95 21.58 3.62
N VAL A 893 46.89 22.80 4.18
CA VAL A 893 47.98 23.38 5.00
C VAL A 893 48.19 22.57 6.28
N ALA A 894 47.13 22.17 6.97
CA ALA A 894 47.22 21.33 8.17
C ALA A 894 47.82 19.93 7.85
N LEU A 895 47.46 19.36 6.71
CA LEU A 895 48.05 18.13 6.16
C LEU A 895 49.44 18.32 5.54
N LYS A 896 50.02 19.53 5.58
CA LYS A 896 51.30 19.92 4.96
C LYS A 896 51.39 19.72 3.43
N LYS A 897 50.24 19.56 2.74
CA LYS A 897 50.12 19.40 1.28
C LYS A 897 50.14 20.76 0.60
N TYR A 898 51.25 21.48 0.77
CA TYR A 898 51.39 22.92 0.49
C TYR A 898 51.06 23.32 -0.95
N ASP A 899 51.46 22.55 -1.95
CA ASP A 899 51.20 22.90 -3.35
C ASP A 899 49.72 22.76 -3.73
N GLN A 900 48.99 21.80 -3.11
CA GLN A 900 47.53 21.72 -3.23
C GLN A 900 46.85 22.91 -2.55
N ALA A 901 47.33 23.31 -1.37
CA ALA A 901 46.81 24.50 -0.69
C ALA A 901 46.99 25.77 -1.53
N LEU A 902 48.15 25.96 -2.18
CA LEU A 902 48.38 27.08 -3.10
C LEU A 902 47.46 27.03 -4.32
N MET A 903 47.27 25.86 -4.94
CA MET A 903 46.37 25.71 -6.10
C MET A 903 44.91 26.08 -5.78
N GLU A 904 44.40 25.66 -4.64
CA GLU A 904 43.04 26.04 -4.21
C GLU A 904 42.97 27.53 -3.81
N LEU A 905 44.02 28.12 -3.22
CA LEU A 905 44.09 29.55 -2.90
C LEU A 905 44.17 30.45 -4.14
N ASP A 906 44.99 30.10 -5.13
CA ASP A 906 45.03 30.79 -6.42
C ASP A 906 43.65 30.73 -7.10
N LYS A 907 42.97 29.58 -7.01
CA LYS A 907 41.62 29.45 -7.56
C LYS A 907 40.58 30.27 -6.78
N SER A 908 40.69 30.34 -5.45
CA SER A 908 39.87 31.24 -4.61
C SER A 908 40.07 32.72 -4.97
N LEU A 909 41.32 33.15 -5.09
CA LEU A 909 41.69 34.52 -5.45
C LEU A 909 41.34 34.89 -6.89
N SER A 910 41.18 33.89 -7.78
CA SER A 910 40.62 34.09 -9.13
C SER A 910 39.11 34.39 -9.14
N ILE A 911 38.39 34.09 -8.05
CA ILE A 911 36.95 34.35 -7.89
C ILE A 911 36.76 35.69 -7.17
N ASP A 912 37.46 35.90 -6.05
CA ASP A 912 37.54 37.19 -5.37
C ASP A 912 38.99 37.55 -4.99
N PRO A 913 39.61 38.52 -5.68
CA PRO A 913 40.96 38.99 -5.36
C PRO A 913 41.09 39.74 -4.02
N LYS A 914 39.99 40.15 -3.36
CA LYS A 914 39.97 41.03 -2.18
C LYS A 914 39.89 40.29 -0.85
N GLN A 915 40.44 39.07 -0.78
CA GLN A 915 40.41 38.22 0.41
C GLN A 915 41.75 38.28 1.18
N PRO A 916 41.89 39.12 2.23
CA PRO A 916 43.11 39.16 3.04
C PRO A 916 43.36 37.83 3.76
N GLU A 917 42.34 37.07 4.15
CA GLU A 917 42.46 35.76 4.82
C GLU A 917 43.13 34.73 3.91
N ALA A 918 42.71 34.66 2.65
CA ALA A 918 43.31 33.77 1.65
C ALA A 918 44.79 34.12 1.42
N LYS A 919 45.11 35.42 1.30
CA LYS A 919 46.50 35.89 1.17
C LYS A 919 47.34 35.66 2.43
N MET A 920 46.76 35.78 3.63
CA MET A 920 47.45 35.41 4.87
C MET A 920 47.78 33.91 4.92
N LEU A 921 46.86 33.04 4.52
CA LEU A 921 47.14 31.60 4.45
C LEU A 921 48.22 31.29 3.39
N MET A 922 48.12 31.90 2.21
CA MET A 922 49.11 31.78 1.12
C MET A 922 50.51 32.23 1.57
N ALA A 923 50.62 33.36 2.26
CA ALA A 923 51.88 33.85 2.82
C ALA A 923 52.44 32.92 3.92
N ARG A 924 51.59 32.33 4.77
CA ARG A 924 52.00 31.30 5.74
C ARG A 924 52.50 30.03 5.06
N VAL A 925 51.90 29.61 3.94
CA VAL A 925 52.39 28.48 3.14
C VAL A 925 53.75 28.79 2.53
N TYR A 926 53.94 29.97 1.93
CA TYR A 926 55.26 30.36 1.41
C TYR A 926 56.34 30.45 2.50
N LEU A 927 55.99 30.85 3.73
CA LEU A 927 56.93 30.83 4.85
C LEU A 927 57.27 29.38 5.26
N ALA A 928 56.29 28.48 5.31
CA ALA A 928 56.50 27.05 5.59
C ALA A 928 57.31 26.32 4.49
N GLN A 929 57.19 26.74 3.22
CA GLN A 929 58.04 26.31 2.10
C GLN A 929 59.42 27.00 2.08
N ALA A 930 59.84 27.67 3.16
CA ALA A 930 61.10 28.40 3.27
C ALA A 930 61.33 29.45 2.15
N ASN A 931 60.26 30.06 1.63
CA ASN A 931 60.28 31.12 0.63
C ASN A 931 59.87 32.48 1.24
N PRO A 932 60.72 33.09 2.10
CA PRO A 932 60.40 34.34 2.78
C PRO A 932 60.36 35.56 1.85
N ALA A 933 60.75 35.42 0.58
CA ALA A 933 60.60 36.47 -0.43
C ALA A 933 59.14 36.56 -0.90
N LYS A 934 58.55 35.44 -1.36
CA LYS A 934 57.13 35.38 -1.71
C LYS A 934 56.23 35.65 -0.51
N ALA A 935 56.53 35.04 0.65
CA ALA A 935 55.77 35.27 1.88
C ALA A 935 55.69 36.76 2.25
N LEU A 936 56.83 37.48 2.16
CA LEU A 936 56.89 38.92 2.46
C LEU A 936 56.05 39.74 1.48
N GLN A 937 56.11 39.44 0.16
CA GLN A 937 55.28 40.13 -0.83
C GLN A 937 53.78 39.89 -0.55
N THR A 938 53.36 38.64 -0.42
CA THR A 938 51.94 38.30 -0.19
C THR A 938 51.42 38.87 1.14
N ALA A 939 52.24 38.94 2.19
CA ALA A 939 51.87 39.60 3.45
C ALA A 939 51.82 41.14 3.34
N GLN A 940 52.60 41.77 2.46
CA GLN A 940 52.45 43.20 2.15
C GLN A 940 51.16 43.48 1.36
N GLU A 941 50.74 42.55 0.50
CA GLU A 941 49.45 42.62 -0.21
C GLU A 941 48.26 42.50 0.76
N VAL A 942 48.36 41.74 1.86
CA VAL A 942 47.35 41.71 2.94
C VAL A 942 47.16 43.11 3.54
N ILE A 943 48.23 43.78 3.94
CA ILE A 943 48.17 45.16 4.49
C ILE A 943 47.72 46.18 3.44
N SER A 944 47.92 45.89 2.15
CA SER A 944 47.42 46.74 1.06
C SER A 944 45.91 46.58 0.81
N LEU A 945 45.32 45.43 1.16
CA LEU A 945 43.87 45.19 1.13
C LEU A 945 43.18 45.68 2.42
N ASP A 946 43.76 45.38 3.58
CA ASP A 946 43.30 45.82 4.90
C ASP A 946 44.46 46.43 5.71
N PRO A 947 44.63 47.77 5.65
CA PRO A 947 45.67 48.48 6.41
C PRO A 947 45.54 48.40 7.93
N LYS A 948 44.43 47.87 8.46
CA LYS A 948 44.16 47.72 9.89
C LYS A 948 44.26 46.27 10.38
N ASN A 949 44.70 45.33 9.55
CA ASN A 949 44.68 43.91 9.91
C ASN A 949 45.75 43.53 10.98
N PRO A 950 45.39 43.20 12.24
CA PRO A 950 46.37 42.84 13.27
C PRO A 950 47.11 41.54 12.91
N THR A 951 46.42 40.58 12.29
CA THR A 951 46.98 39.29 11.88
C THR A 951 47.97 39.47 10.72
N GLY A 952 47.69 40.36 9.77
CA GLY A 952 48.61 40.74 8.70
C GLY A 952 49.91 41.36 9.21
N TYR A 953 49.84 42.28 10.19
CA TYR A 953 51.03 42.86 10.81
C TYR A 953 51.78 41.81 11.65
N THR A 954 51.07 40.90 12.32
CA THR A 954 51.70 39.77 13.04
C THR A 954 52.48 38.88 12.07
N LEU A 955 51.89 38.52 10.93
CA LEU A 955 52.54 37.71 9.90
C LEU A 955 53.76 38.40 9.26
N LEU A 956 53.70 39.71 9.01
CA LEU A 956 54.89 40.48 8.61
C LEU A 956 55.98 40.44 9.70
N GLY A 957 55.58 40.54 10.98
CA GLY A 957 56.49 40.39 12.11
C GLY A 957 57.19 39.03 12.15
N GLU A 958 56.42 37.95 11.98
CA GLU A 958 56.93 36.56 11.88
C GLU A 958 57.95 36.44 10.74
N ILE A 959 57.59 36.87 9.52
CA ILE A 959 58.47 36.79 8.35
C ILE A 959 59.77 37.59 8.54
N TYR A 960 59.73 38.75 9.19
CA TYR A 960 60.96 39.50 9.51
C TYR A 960 61.78 38.85 10.62
N ARG A 961 61.16 38.19 11.60
CA ARG A 961 61.83 37.46 12.69
C ARG A 961 62.60 36.25 12.15
N GLU A 962 61.99 35.46 11.26
CA GLU A 962 62.65 34.34 10.59
C GLU A 962 63.82 34.81 9.70
N LYS A 963 63.70 36.01 9.09
CA LYS A 963 64.81 36.69 8.39
C LYS A 963 65.85 37.33 9.33
N LYS A 964 65.69 37.21 10.65
CA LYS A 964 66.52 37.83 11.71
C LYS A 964 66.60 39.36 11.64
N ASP A 965 65.65 40.00 10.96
CA ASP A 965 65.45 41.45 10.94
C ASP A 965 64.59 41.85 12.15
N TYR A 966 65.15 41.65 13.34
CA TYR A 966 64.41 41.80 14.60
C TYR A 966 63.88 43.23 14.81
N ALA A 967 64.52 44.24 14.21
CA ALA A 967 64.04 45.61 14.21
C ALA A 967 62.69 45.74 13.47
N LYS A 968 62.58 45.22 12.24
CA LYS A 968 61.32 45.22 11.50
C LYS A 968 60.30 44.25 12.10
N ALA A 969 60.74 43.12 12.65
CA ALA A 969 59.86 42.18 13.35
C ALA A 969 59.14 42.86 14.53
N THR A 970 59.93 43.42 15.44
CA THR A 970 59.48 44.16 16.64
C THR A 970 58.58 45.34 16.28
N ALA A 971 58.87 46.06 15.19
CA ALA A 971 58.04 47.16 14.72
C ALA A 971 56.66 46.70 14.19
N ASN A 972 56.59 45.59 13.46
CA ASN A 972 55.33 45.07 12.95
C ASN A 972 54.48 44.39 14.06
N PHE A 973 55.10 43.71 15.03
CA PHE A 973 54.38 43.21 16.19
C PHE A 973 53.77 44.33 17.06
N LYS A 974 54.47 45.49 17.18
CA LYS A 974 53.89 46.68 17.82
C LYS A 974 52.68 47.21 17.06
N LYS A 975 52.75 47.30 15.72
CA LYS A 975 51.57 47.65 14.90
C LYS A 975 50.41 46.67 15.04
N ALA A 976 50.68 45.37 15.16
CA ALA A 976 49.62 44.39 15.42
C ALA A 976 48.87 44.67 16.73
N ILE A 977 49.61 45.00 17.80
CA ILE A 977 49.08 45.41 19.11
C ILE A 977 48.38 46.78 19.04
N GLU A 978 48.85 47.71 18.20
CA GLU A 978 48.16 48.99 17.96
C GLU A 978 46.80 48.81 17.25
N MET A 979 46.67 47.80 16.39
CA MET A 979 45.40 47.49 15.71
C MET A 979 44.44 46.68 16.59
N ASP A 980 44.95 45.76 17.41
CA ASP A 980 44.17 45.03 18.43
C ASP A 980 44.95 44.93 19.77
N PRO A 981 44.71 45.86 20.72
CA PRO A 981 45.33 45.82 22.06
C PRO A 981 44.81 44.69 22.98
N ALA A 982 43.77 43.95 22.59
CA ALA A 982 43.23 42.83 23.34
C ALA A 982 43.81 41.47 22.89
N ALA A 983 44.37 41.39 21.67
CA ALA A 983 44.97 40.18 21.13
C ALA A 983 46.28 39.79 21.83
N ALA A 984 46.20 38.82 22.76
CA ALA A 984 47.36 38.21 23.43
C ALA A 984 48.46 37.73 22.47
N THR A 985 48.11 37.30 21.26
CA THR A 985 49.02 36.81 20.21
C THR A 985 50.09 37.84 19.82
N GLY A 986 49.73 39.12 19.69
CA GLY A 986 50.67 40.18 19.33
C GLY A 986 51.76 40.36 20.39
N TYR A 987 51.36 40.33 21.66
CA TYR A 987 52.27 40.41 22.80
C TYR A 987 53.20 39.18 22.91
N VAL A 988 52.70 37.96 22.69
CA VAL A 988 53.56 36.75 22.68
C VAL A 988 54.59 36.82 21.56
N SER A 989 54.18 37.25 20.35
CA SER A 989 55.09 37.34 19.20
C SER A 989 56.15 38.43 19.39
N LEU A 990 55.77 39.56 20.00
CA LEU A 990 56.70 40.62 20.44
C LEU A 990 57.68 40.12 21.52
N GLY A 991 57.19 39.38 22.52
CA GLY A 991 58.01 38.79 23.58
C GLY A 991 59.04 37.80 23.04
N ALA A 992 58.64 36.93 22.11
CA ALA A 992 59.53 36.00 21.42
C ALA A 992 60.60 36.75 20.60
N SER A 993 60.21 37.79 19.86
CA SER A 993 61.16 38.66 19.14
C SER A 993 62.23 39.26 20.06
N TYR A 994 61.87 39.64 21.30
CA TYR A 994 62.85 40.10 22.29
C TYR A 994 63.71 38.96 22.86
N LEU A 995 63.18 37.74 23.07
CA LEU A 995 63.98 36.58 23.50
C LEU A 995 65.02 36.14 22.45
N ASP A 996 64.71 36.25 21.16
CA ASP A 996 65.64 35.94 20.08
C ASP A 996 66.82 36.93 20.05
N GLN A 997 66.53 38.20 20.37
CA GLN A 997 67.54 39.26 20.60
C GLN A 997 68.30 39.11 21.94
N GLY A 998 67.96 38.11 22.77
CA GLY A 998 68.52 37.94 24.12
C GLY A 998 68.02 38.95 25.15
N ASN A 999 67.05 39.81 24.80
CA ASN A 999 66.55 40.91 25.64
C ASN A 999 65.43 40.44 26.57
N VAL A 1000 65.80 39.61 27.56
CA VAL A 1000 64.87 38.96 28.50
C VAL A 1000 64.03 39.99 29.29
N SER A 1001 64.61 41.12 29.67
CA SER A 1001 63.93 42.15 30.46
C SER A 1001 62.80 42.87 29.70
N GLN A 1002 62.88 42.96 28.36
CA GLN A 1002 61.76 43.43 27.54
C GLN A 1002 60.77 42.32 27.16
N ALA A 1003 61.21 41.05 27.17
CA ALA A 1003 60.38 39.90 26.81
C ALA A 1003 59.34 39.51 27.89
N ILE A 1004 59.77 39.35 29.14
CA ILE A 1004 58.91 38.88 30.25
C ILE A 1004 57.61 39.70 30.36
N PRO A 1005 57.64 41.06 30.37
CA PRO A 1005 56.42 41.86 30.48
C PRO A 1005 55.43 41.67 29.33
N GLN A 1006 55.87 41.24 28.13
CA GLN A 1006 54.94 40.98 27.02
C GLN A 1006 54.19 39.67 27.24
N PHE A 1007 54.87 38.61 27.70
CA PHE A 1007 54.20 37.34 28.00
C PHE A 1007 53.29 37.46 29.23
N GLU A 1008 53.69 38.21 30.26
CA GLU A 1008 52.82 38.56 31.39
C GLU A 1008 51.60 39.38 30.92
N LYS A 1009 51.79 40.35 30.02
CA LYS A 1009 50.67 41.10 29.44
C LYS A 1009 49.76 40.21 28.59
N ALA A 1010 50.30 39.27 27.82
CA ALA A 1010 49.52 38.28 27.08
C ALA A 1010 48.66 37.41 28.02
N LEU A 1011 49.21 36.96 29.15
CA LEU A 1011 48.46 36.19 30.17
C LEU A 1011 47.43 37.04 30.92
N SER A 1012 47.65 38.36 31.07
CA SER A 1012 46.63 39.28 31.61
C SER A 1012 45.41 39.43 30.70
N LEU A 1013 45.55 39.12 29.40
CA LEU A 1013 44.50 39.18 28.39
C LEU A 1013 43.88 37.79 28.15
N ASN A 1014 44.69 36.74 28.15
CA ASN A 1014 44.24 35.35 28.09
C ASN A 1014 45.05 34.45 29.05
N PRO A 1015 44.54 34.18 30.27
CA PRO A 1015 45.17 33.29 31.24
C PRO A 1015 45.29 31.81 30.79
N LYS A 1016 44.63 31.40 29.70
CA LYS A 1016 44.65 30.04 29.16
C LYS A 1016 45.41 29.97 27.83
N TYR A 1017 46.59 30.60 27.76
CA TYR A 1017 47.40 30.66 26.54
C TYR A 1017 48.77 29.97 26.69
N PRO A 1018 48.92 28.68 26.31
CA PRO A 1018 50.14 27.90 26.52
C PRO A 1018 51.41 28.56 25.97
N ALA A 1019 51.32 29.20 24.80
CA ALA A 1019 52.45 29.85 24.15
C ALA A 1019 53.08 30.98 24.99
N ALA A 1020 52.28 31.70 25.79
CA ALA A 1020 52.80 32.73 26.69
C ALA A 1020 53.52 32.10 27.91
N TYR A 1021 53.02 30.98 28.43
CA TYR A 1021 53.69 30.22 29.49
C TYR A 1021 55.01 29.59 29.00
N ILE A 1022 55.06 29.07 27.77
CA ILE A 1022 56.31 28.57 27.15
C ILE A 1022 57.31 29.72 26.99
N GLY A 1023 56.85 30.89 26.51
CA GLY A 1023 57.68 32.09 26.40
C GLY A 1023 58.23 32.56 27.75
N LEU A 1024 57.42 32.54 28.83
CA LEU A 1024 57.92 32.79 30.18
C LEU A 1024 58.91 31.73 30.67
N GLY A 1025 58.68 30.46 30.37
CA GLY A 1025 59.61 29.38 30.66
C GLY A 1025 61.00 29.67 30.08
N GLN A 1026 61.05 29.90 28.77
CA GLN A 1026 62.27 30.24 28.02
C GLN A 1026 62.91 31.55 28.48
N ALA A 1027 62.10 32.54 28.89
CA ALA A 1027 62.59 33.81 29.41
C ALA A 1027 63.26 33.66 30.78
N TYR A 1028 62.63 32.95 31.72
CA TYR A 1028 63.21 32.70 33.03
C TYR A 1028 64.41 31.74 32.97
N GLU A 1029 64.39 30.77 32.06
CA GLU A 1029 65.54 29.90 31.76
C GLU A 1029 66.75 30.72 31.27
N LYS A 1030 66.58 31.61 30.29
CA LYS A 1030 67.63 32.57 29.87
C LYS A 1030 68.05 33.56 30.96
N ALA A 1031 67.23 33.77 31.99
CA ALA A 1031 67.57 34.57 33.17
C ALA A 1031 68.28 33.76 34.28
N GLY A 1032 68.46 32.44 34.12
CA GLY A 1032 68.97 31.56 35.17
C GLY A 1032 67.97 31.25 36.30
N ASN A 1033 66.71 31.65 36.18
CA ASN A 1033 65.66 31.41 37.17
C ASN A 1033 64.92 30.09 36.88
N ARG A 1034 65.59 29.00 37.24
CA ARG A 1034 65.17 27.60 37.05
C ARG A 1034 63.77 27.30 37.60
N ASP A 1035 63.46 27.73 38.82
CA ASP A 1035 62.17 27.42 39.46
C ASP A 1035 61.00 28.07 38.73
N ARG A 1036 61.16 29.34 38.31
CA ARG A 1036 60.16 30.04 37.49
C ARG A 1036 60.04 29.45 36.08
N ALA A 1037 61.11 28.90 35.51
CA ALA A 1037 61.03 28.18 34.25
C ALA A 1037 60.18 26.90 34.41
N ILE A 1038 60.46 26.09 35.43
CA ILE A 1038 59.71 24.88 35.78
C ILE A 1038 58.22 25.19 36.04
N GLU A 1039 57.90 26.22 36.83
CA GLU A 1039 56.52 26.68 37.10
C GLU A 1039 55.75 26.96 35.80
N ASN A 1040 56.36 27.71 34.88
CA ASN A 1040 55.68 28.15 33.66
C ASN A 1040 55.58 27.04 32.61
N TYR A 1041 56.62 26.21 32.39
CA TYR A 1041 56.48 25.02 31.55
C TYR A 1041 55.45 24.03 32.10
N SER A 1042 55.36 23.86 33.42
CA SER A 1042 54.33 23.02 34.05
C SER A 1042 52.92 23.57 33.82
N ARG A 1043 52.72 24.89 33.86
CA ARG A 1043 51.44 25.52 33.50
C ARG A 1043 51.11 25.39 32.01
N ALA A 1044 52.11 25.48 31.13
CA ALA A 1044 51.90 25.20 29.71
C ALA A 1044 51.38 23.77 29.50
N LEU A 1045 51.97 22.77 30.17
CA LEU A 1045 51.55 21.37 30.10
C LEU A 1045 50.22 21.08 30.80
N ALA A 1046 49.82 21.87 31.79
CA ALA A 1046 48.49 21.78 32.40
C ALA A 1046 47.36 22.29 31.45
N LEU A 1047 47.70 23.09 30.44
CA LEU A 1047 46.78 23.61 29.42
C LEU A 1047 46.87 22.85 28.09
N ASP A 1048 48.08 22.46 27.67
CA ASP A 1048 48.38 21.59 26.53
C ASP A 1048 49.33 20.47 26.98
N PRO A 1049 48.81 19.30 27.43
CA PRO A 1049 49.63 18.18 27.87
C PRO A 1049 50.54 17.58 26.79
N ASN A 1050 50.34 17.93 25.52
CA ASN A 1050 51.09 17.41 24.38
C ASN A 1050 52.05 18.45 23.77
N SER A 1051 52.26 19.58 24.45
CA SER A 1051 53.14 20.65 23.98
C SER A 1051 54.61 20.21 23.95
N VAL A 1052 55.07 19.73 22.79
CA VAL A 1052 56.42 19.17 22.61
C VAL A 1052 57.55 20.10 23.11
N PRO A 1053 57.54 21.43 22.88
CA PRO A 1053 58.55 22.33 23.43
C PRO A 1053 58.55 22.40 24.96
N ALA A 1054 57.37 22.40 25.59
CA ALA A 1054 57.27 22.41 27.05
C ALA A 1054 57.66 21.06 27.65
N LEU A 1055 57.31 19.93 27.01
CA LEU A 1055 57.76 18.59 27.41
C LEU A 1055 59.29 18.51 27.35
N ASN A 1056 59.89 18.91 26.23
CA ASN A 1056 61.34 18.87 26.04
C ASN A 1056 62.08 19.72 27.08
N ASN A 1057 61.72 21.01 27.19
CA ASN A 1057 62.46 21.94 28.04
C ASN A 1057 62.24 21.66 29.53
N LEU A 1058 61.05 21.18 29.94
CA LEU A 1058 60.82 20.73 31.32
C LEU A 1058 61.60 19.44 31.64
N ALA A 1059 61.68 18.50 30.68
CA ALA A 1059 62.49 17.29 30.87
C ALA A 1059 63.98 17.60 30.93
N TRP A 1060 64.48 18.50 30.08
CA TRP A 1060 65.85 19.02 30.14
C TRP A 1060 66.16 19.60 31.52
N LEU A 1061 65.31 20.49 32.03
CA LEU A 1061 65.49 21.03 33.37
C LEU A 1061 65.45 19.93 34.45
N TYR A 1062 64.48 19.02 34.44
CA TYR A 1062 64.46 17.93 35.41
C TYR A 1062 65.67 16.97 35.30
N ALA A 1063 66.36 16.89 34.15
CA ALA A 1063 67.56 16.07 33.99
C ALA A 1063 68.76 16.55 34.82
N GLU A 1064 68.82 17.85 35.15
CA GLU A 1064 69.88 18.43 36.00
C GLU A 1064 69.75 18.04 37.48
N ASP A 1065 68.58 17.53 37.91
CA ASP A 1065 68.33 17.09 39.27
C ASP A 1065 68.10 15.57 39.34
N ARG A 1066 69.04 14.87 40.01
CA ARG A 1066 69.00 13.42 40.18
C ARG A 1066 67.76 12.91 40.92
N GLN A 1067 67.08 13.73 41.72
CA GLN A 1067 65.82 13.32 42.38
C GLN A 1067 64.64 13.27 41.40
N ASN A 1068 64.71 14.03 40.29
CA ASN A 1068 63.63 14.15 39.31
C ASN A 1068 63.92 13.39 37.99
N ILE A 1069 65.00 12.61 37.92
CA ILE A 1069 65.49 12.02 36.66
C ILE A 1069 64.52 11.03 35.98
N ASP A 1070 63.75 10.24 36.74
CA ASP A 1070 62.72 9.36 36.18
C ASP A 1070 61.41 10.10 35.82
N GLN A 1071 61.22 11.33 36.32
CA GLN A 1071 60.19 12.23 35.81
C GLN A 1071 60.65 12.89 34.50
N ALA A 1072 61.91 13.33 34.42
CA ALA A 1072 62.53 13.80 33.18
C ALA A 1072 62.39 12.76 32.06
N LEU A 1073 62.78 11.50 32.33
CA LEU A 1073 62.73 10.41 31.35
C LEU A 1073 61.33 10.19 30.77
N ARG A 1074 60.29 10.10 31.62
CA ARG A 1074 58.90 9.92 31.17
C ARG A 1074 58.38 11.09 30.32
N ILE A 1075 58.75 12.32 30.67
CA ILE A 1075 58.34 13.52 29.93
C ILE A 1075 59.06 13.59 28.57
N ALA A 1076 60.37 13.32 28.53
CA ALA A 1076 61.15 13.26 27.28
C ALA A 1076 60.72 12.11 26.36
N GLN A 1077 60.39 10.93 26.91
CA GLN A 1077 59.81 9.82 26.14
C GLN A 1077 58.46 10.20 25.50
N LYS A 1078 57.62 10.97 26.20
CA LYS A 1078 56.39 11.51 25.62
C LYS A 1078 56.69 12.49 24.48
N ALA A 1079 57.67 13.38 24.65
CA ALA A 1079 58.11 14.29 23.59
C ALA A 1079 58.60 13.54 22.34
N LYS A 1080 59.42 12.49 22.53
CA LYS A 1080 59.94 11.62 21.44
C LYS A 1080 58.82 10.85 20.74
N THR A 1081 57.80 10.39 21.47
CA THR A 1081 56.62 9.73 20.86
C THR A 1081 55.81 10.70 19.99
N LEU A 1082 55.70 11.97 20.40
CA LEU A 1082 55.00 13.01 19.64
C LEU A 1082 55.84 13.59 18.47
N MET A 1083 57.16 13.53 18.55
CA MET A 1083 58.06 13.99 17.50
C MET A 1083 59.32 13.09 17.38
N PRO A 1084 59.22 11.91 16.73
CA PRO A 1084 60.29 10.90 16.72
C PRO A 1084 61.62 11.38 16.12
N HIS A 1085 61.58 12.25 15.11
CA HIS A 1085 62.76 12.67 14.34
C HIS A 1085 63.26 14.07 14.71
N SER A 1086 63.24 14.42 16.00
CA SER A 1086 63.86 15.64 16.51
C SER A 1086 65.23 15.35 17.11
N GLY A 1087 66.26 16.10 16.68
CA GLY A 1087 67.61 16.00 17.25
C GLY A 1087 67.64 16.44 18.71
N ASP A 1088 66.97 17.54 19.03
CA ASP A 1088 67.04 18.19 20.35
C ASP A 1088 66.31 17.38 21.45
N ILE A 1089 65.26 16.64 21.06
CA ILE A 1089 64.57 15.69 21.95
C ILE A 1089 65.44 14.43 22.17
N SER A 1090 66.17 14.02 21.12
CA SER A 1090 67.10 12.88 21.20
C SER A 1090 68.33 13.26 22.04
N ASP A 1091 68.77 14.52 22.01
CA ASP A 1091 69.80 15.04 22.90
C ASP A 1091 69.33 15.06 24.35
N THR A 1092 68.13 15.61 24.61
CA THR A 1092 67.51 15.61 25.94
C THR A 1092 67.36 14.19 26.53
N LEU A 1093 66.86 13.22 25.74
CA LEU A 1093 66.79 11.81 26.15
C LEU A 1093 68.17 11.22 26.42
N GLY A 1094 69.12 11.46 25.51
CA GLY A 1094 70.48 10.96 25.65
C GLY A 1094 71.20 11.50 26.88
N TRP A 1095 71.00 12.78 27.20
CA TRP A 1095 71.51 13.43 28.39
C TRP A 1095 70.88 12.86 29.68
N ILE A 1096 69.57 12.61 29.67
CA ILE A 1096 68.88 11.92 30.79
C ILE A 1096 69.48 10.53 31.03
N HIS A 1097 69.63 9.71 29.99
CA HIS A 1097 70.26 8.39 30.11
C HIS A 1097 71.72 8.49 30.60
N TYR A 1098 72.48 9.47 30.12
CA TYR A 1098 73.85 9.73 30.60
C TYR A 1098 73.88 10.08 32.11
N GLN A 1099 72.96 10.91 32.59
CA GLN A 1099 72.87 11.27 34.01
C GLN A 1099 72.46 10.09 34.90
N LYS A 1100 71.63 9.16 34.37
CA LYS A 1100 71.31 7.87 35.03
C LYS A 1100 72.46 6.86 35.03
N GLY A 1101 73.47 7.03 34.17
CA GLY A 1101 74.55 6.06 33.95
C GLY A 1101 74.22 4.97 32.93
N GLU A 1102 73.11 5.12 32.19
CA GLU A 1102 72.62 4.20 31.16
C GLU A 1102 73.36 4.48 29.82
N TYR A 1103 74.70 4.41 29.84
CA TYR A 1103 75.56 5.01 28.82
C TYR A 1103 75.40 4.45 27.40
N ASP A 1104 75.01 3.19 27.22
CA ASP A 1104 74.74 2.61 25.89
C ASP A 1104 73.45 3.15 25.26
N GLU A 1105 72.40 3.41 26.05
CA GLU A 1105 71.17 4.05 25.56
C GLU A 1105 71.41 5.54 25.30
N ALA A 1106 72.21 6.20 26.15
CA ALA A 1106 72.69 7.56 25.91
C ALA A 1106 73.43 7.65 24.57
N ALA A 1107 74.36 6.73 24.28
CA ALA A 1107 75.13 6.74 23.05
C ALA A 1107 74.25 6.58 21.79
N LYS A 1108 73.19 5.76 21.85
CA LYS A 1108 72.21 5.63 20.74
C LYS A 1108 71.48 6.96 20.50
N MET A 1109 70.87 7.53 21.53
CA MET A 1109 70.07 8.75 21.44
C MET A 1109 70.92 9.96 21.04
N LEU A 1110 72.14 10.07 21.57
CA LEU A 1110 73.08 11.15 21.22
C LEU A 1110 73.69 10.97 19.82
N THR A 1111 73.82 9.74 19.31
CA THR A 1111 74.20 9.50 17.92
C THR A 1111 73.09 9.90 16.96
N GLU A 1112 71.83 9.58 17.27
CA GLU A 1112 70.66 10.05 16.50
C GLU A 1112 70.59 11.59 16.53
N ALA A 1113 70.76 12.20 17.71
CA ALA A 1113 70.81 13.66 17.87
C ALA A 1113 71.93 14.31 17.03
N ALA A 1114 73.14 13.72 17.02
CA ALA A 1114 74.27 14.20 16.25
C ALA A 1114 74.14 13.97 14.73
N GLN A 1115 73.26 13.06 14.29
CA GLN A 1115 72.88 12.91 12.88
C GLN A 1115 71.85 13.97 12.47
N LEU A 1116 70.78 14.14 13.26
CA LEU A 1116 69.68 15.07 12.99
C LEU A 1116 70.10 16.54 13.12
N SER A 1117 70.80 16.90 14.20
CA SER A 1117 71.24 18.27 14.55
C SER A 1117 72.77 18.41 14.42
N SER A 1118 73.35 17.91 13.31
CA SER A 1118 74.80 17.70 13.12
C SER A 1118 75.73 18.93 13.25
N GLN A 1119 75.19 20.14 13.31
CA GLN A 1119 75.95 21.39 13.52
C GLN A 1119 75.89 21.92 14.96
N HIS A 1120 75.17 21.26 15.88
CA HIS A 1120 75.01 21.75 17.26
C HIS A 1120 76.19 21.31 18.16
N PRO A 1121 77.02 22.24 18.69
CA PRO A 1121 78.27 21.88 19.38
C PRO A 1121 78.04 21.07 20.66
N THR A 1122 77.01 21.41 21.44
CA THR A 1122 76.72 20.76 22.74
C THR A 1122 76.28 19.30 22.60
N ILE A 1123 75.61 18.92 21.50
CA ILE A 1123 75.22 17.51 21.25
C ILE A 1123 76.47 16.65 21.02
N HIS A 1124 77.41 17.14 20.21
CA HIS A 1124 78.71 16.47 19.99
C HIS A 1124 79.55 16.40 21.28
N TYR A 1125 79.37 17.36 22.20
CA TYR A 1125 79.99 17.31 23.53
C TYR A 1125 79.34 16.24 24.43
N HIS A 1126 78.02 16.15 24.50
CA HIS A 1126 77.31 15.09 25.23
C HIS A 1126 77.68 13.70 24.71
N LEU A 1127 77.73 13.54 23.38
CA LEU A 1127 78.15 12.30 22.72
C LEU A 1127 79.61 11.95 23.08
N GLY A 1128 80.50 12.94 23.06
CA GLY A 1128 81.90 12.78 23.47
C GLY A 1128 82.08 12.39 24.94
N LEU A 1129 81.34 13.02 25.86
CA LEU A 1129 81.28 12.63 27.28
C LEU A 1129 80.82 11.17 27.43
N THR A 1130 79.80 10.77 26.67
CA THR A 1130 79.20 9.44 26.75
C THR A 1130 80.18 8.36 26.24
N TYR A 1131 80.85 8.61 25.12
CA TYR A 1131 81.91 7.72 24.64
C TYR A 1131 83.10 7.64 25.59
N TYR A 1132 83.48 8.73 26.26
CA TYR A 1132 84.51 8.72 27.30
C TYR A 1132 84.08 7.83 28.49
N LYS A 1133 82.81 7.89 28.93
CA LYS A 1133 82.27 6.98 29.97
C LYS A 1133 82.17 5.52 29.54
N LEU A 1134 81.96 5.25 28.25
CA LEU A 1134 82.03 3.90 27.67
C LEU A 1134 83.47 3.41 27.43
N GLY A 1135 84.50 4.19 27.77
CA GLY A 1135 85.90 3.86 27.52
C GLY A 1135 86.35 3.97 26.04
N LYS A 1136 85.45 4.40 25.15
CA LYS A 1136 85.68 4.58 23.71
C LYS A 1136 86.44 5.88 23.44
N LYS A 1137 87.71 5.91 23.84
CA LYS A 1137 88.56 7.11 23.83
C LYS A 1137 88.68 7.78 22.45
N GLU A 1138 88.76 6.99 21.39
CA GLU A 1138 88.91 7.49 20.02
C GLU A 1138 87.63 8.19 19.53
N ASP A 1139 86.47 7.51 19.65
CA ASP A 1139 85.15 8.08 19.35
C ASP A 1139 84.88 9.36 20.18
N ALA A 1140 85.23 9.32 21.48
CA ALA A 1140 85.12 10.46 22.38
C ALA A 1140 85.96 11.65 21.91
N LEU A 1141 87.22 11.40 21.55
CA LEU A 1141 88.13 12.43 21.06
C LEU A 1141 87.64 13.03 19.73
N GLN A 1142 87.10 12.22 18.83
CA GLN A 1142 86.52 12.68 17.57
C GLN A 1142 85.27 13.56 17.78
N ALA A 1143 84.34 13.12 18.64
CA ALA A 1143 83.12 13.87 18.95
C ALA A 1143 83.42 15.22 19.65
N LEU A 1144 84.33 15.23 20.64
CA LEU A 1144 84.73 16.47 21.32
C LEU A 1144 85.49 17.43 20.39
N GLN A 1145 86.34 16.93 19.49
CA GLN A 1145 86.97 17.77 18.46
C GLN A 1145 85.92 18.33 17.49
N LYS A 1146 84.91 17.53 17.10
CA LYS A 1146 83.79 18.00 16.26
C LYS A 1146 83.02 19.12 16.98
N SER A 1147 82.68 18.95 18.25
CA SER A 1147 82.06 19.99 19.09
C SER A 1147 82.84 21.31 19.07
N LEU A 1148 84.15 21.26 19.37
CA LEU A 1148 85.04 22.43 19.38
C LEU A 1148 85.22 23.08 17.99
N SER A 1149 85.05 22.32 16.91
CA SER A 1149 85.12 22.86 15.54
C SER A 1149 83.86 23.62 15.11
N LEU A 1150 82.71 23.35 15.74
CA LEU A 1150 81.41 23.86 15.31
C LEU A 1150 81.10 25.27 15.81
N SER A 1151 81.60 25.65 17.00
CA SER A 1151 81.38 26.98 17.56
C SER A 1151 82.54 27.47 18.42
N GLN A 1152 82.87 28.75 18.29
CA GLN A 1152 83.78 29.43 19.21
C GLN A 1152 83.10 29.86 20.53
N THR A 1153 81.78 29.72 20.65
CA THR A 1153 81.00 30.09 21.84
C THR A 1153 79.89 29.07 22.08
N PHE A 1154 80.05 28.23 23.10
CA PHE A 1154 79.04 27.34 23.68
C PHE A 1154 79.40 27.09 25.16
N PRO A 1155 78.44 26.75 26.05
CA PRO A 1155 78.69 26.79 27.49
C PRO A 1155 79.74 25.76 27.97
N GLU A 1156 79.83 24.62 27.29
CA GLU A 1156 80.70 23.50 27.69
C GLU A 1156 82.11 23.56 27.06
N LYS A 1157 82.46 24.66 26.38
CA LYS A 1157 83.66 24.76 25.54
C LYS A 1157 84.97 24.44 26.28
N ASP A 1158 85.13 24.94 27.51
CA ASP A 1158 86.40 24.79 28.23
C ASP A 1158 86.51 23.43 28.94
N GLN A 1159 85.38 22.82 29.32
CA GLN A 1159 85.30 21.41 29.70
C GLN A 1159 85.67 20.51 28.51
N ALA A 1160 85.14 20.80 27.32
CA ALA A 1160 85.42 20.06 26.09
C ALA A 1160 86.91 20.12 25.72
N LYS A 1161 87.55 21.30 25.78
CA LYS A 1161 89.01 21.44 25.59
C LYS A 1161 89.80 20.59 26.57
N LYS A 1162 89.51 20.72 27.87
CA LYS A 1162 90.24 20.02 28.93
C LYS A 1162 90.18 18.50 28.75
N LEU A 1163 89.01 17.97 28.40
CA LEU A 1163 88.83 16.54 28.15
C LEU A 1163 89.51 16.07 26.86
N VAL A 1164 89.60 16.93 25.82
CA VAL A 1164 90.41 16.64 24.62
C VAL A 1164 91.91 16.59 24.93
N GLU A 1165 92.41 17.42 25.83
CA GLU A 1165 93.81 17.40 26.28
C GLU A 1165 94.11 16.16 27.15
N GLU A 1166 93.19 15.77 28.03
CA GLU A 1166 93.27 14.53 28.83
C GLU A 1166 93.20 13.25 27.96
N LEU A 1167 92.35 13.25 26.93
CA LEU A 1167 92.29 12.15 25.95
C LEU A 1167 93.57 12.06 25.12
N LYS A 1168 94.08 13.19 24.60
CA LYS A 1168 95.34 13.25 23.82
C LYS A 1168 96.61 12.92 24.61
N SER A 1169 96.54 12.85 25.93
CA SER A 1169 97.66 12.47 26.81
C SER A 1169 97.48 11.09 27.43
N SER A 1170 96.41 10.36 27.08
CA SER A 1170 96.13 9.00 27.54
C SER A 1170 95.71 8.04 26.39
N LEU A 1171 95.96 8.45 25.15
CA LEU A 1171 95.96 7.69 23.90
C LEU A 1171 97.39 7.69 23.35
#